data_AF-A0AAJ4XU22-F1
#
_entry.id   AF-A0AAJ4XU22-F1
#
_cell.length_a   1.000
_cell.length_b   1.000
_cell.length_c   1.000
_cell.angle_alpha   90.00
_cell.angle_beta   90.00
_cell.angle_gamma   90.00
#
_symmetry.space_group_name_H-M   'P 1'
#
loop_
_entity.id
_entity.type
_entity.pdbx_description
1 polymer ?
#
loop_
_entity_poly.entity_id
_entity_poly.type
_entity_poly.pdbx_seq_one_letter_code
_entity_poly.pdbx_strand_id
1 'polypeptide(L)'
;MGMAPLWSTLLRGGLFEESVVTHADGSGDISAWLAWPPGAQSELTELFRGCVQGLWACLDSLVTESVEAFSVLHRPRRTERPRFFPVADSLEGFTALLAESCMDGALRSHVAMVEDCQPFQDSDGDEVIDRIRRGLSYLLEWDTALDSGAVMSAWATPVEPQVHAAAPALVESLQAAAPGALGEGERVLARYQLSSYQSGCAVHAQAGTYIDLCFTEGFAPADEEDTFEQRLALAIEAVTRFAVSFAWLSSQVPGSRHVLSADRADAHGTWVEAARSSRHWSAEELAALASSDIGLGRVQDSDTLTLMVSTPSGVYERVVPHATPLRGHDRRGTAAEIAVQDAAATWGLPDFVMAPSVERKGRGVREISDGLLVVGDRGVVVQIKAREGEPGTAGRETSWVFKQLAAAGKQIHGTVRRLKAEGVQMVNGRGRSVRIDSPAVDWVGVTIIEHPDPPQDLPVAAHHGSTPVIALLRRDWEFLFNQLRSTHAVVSYLHRVGASAPVLGGEPERYYELAAADAEAAPGEVDPSWAKRGGQPCSVPLLPAAPAGSDDDEAHTMVRIMLEDVATSPMNPGEWEAWQRVLASLDSLPVGYRSDLGRFLLDALATVAEAEAGTTAWRMRTFSAGPDRDQLGFAVCSALTDRTRAAFSAWLQLRHHERGESTDLTHLTSVGVLLTPRTDGYRDWDTTVHAISGDPELTDDELRTYQDLFNTPDARQEQVRGQRPESP
;
A
#
# COMPACT_ATOMS: atom_id res chain seq x y z
N MET A 1 23.20 -7.68 16.85
CA MET A 1 23.41 -8.11 18.26
C MET A 1 24.83 -8.61 18.61
N GLY A 2 25.80 -8.70 17.67
CA GLY A 2 27.14 -9.26 17.98
C GLY A 2 28.18 -8.29 18.59
N MET A 3 27.98 -6.98 18.46
CA MET A 3 29.03 -5.97 18.72
C MET A 3 29.34 -5.75 20.21
N ALA A 4 28.32 -5.49 21.04
CA ALA A 4 28.53 -5.24 22.48
C ALA A 4 29.15 -6.44 23.22
N PRO A 5 28.77 -7.71 22.96
CA PRO A 5 29.46 -8.87 23.51
C PRO A 5 30.92 -8.99 23.06
N LEU A 6 31.22 -8.69 21.79
CA LEU A 6 32.59 -8.72 21.25
C LEU A 6 33.45 -7.65 21.92
N TRP A 7 32.97 -6.40 21.97
CA TRP A 7 33.67 -5.29 22.64
C TRP A 7 33.94 -5.57 24.12
N SER A 8 32.93 -6.04 24.85
CA SER A 8 33.07 -6.43 26.26
C SER A 8 34.05 -7.58 26.48
N THR A 9 34.21 -8.45 25.49
CA THR A 9 35.18 -9.55 25.54
C THR A 9 36.59 -9.03 25.28
N LEU A 10 36.76 -8.13 24.32
CA LEU A 10 38.04 -7.49 24.02
C LEU A 10 38.55 -6.68 25.22
N LEU A 11 37.71 -5.85 25.84
CA LEU A 11 38.07 -5.09 27.04
C LEU A 11 38.51 -5.99 28.20
N ARG A 12 37.83 -7.12 28.41
CA ARG A 12 38.21 -8.12 29.44
C ARG A 12 39.44 -8.95 29.07
N GLY A 13 39.75 -9.05 27.78
CA GLY A 13 40.87 -9.81 27.23
C GLY A 13 42.21 -9.08 27.26
N GLY A 14 42.27 -7.85 27.80
CA GLY A 14 43.50 -7.06 27.82
C GLY A 14 43.80 -6.34 26.51
N LEU A 15 42.76 -5.85 25.81
CA LEU A 15 42.90 -5.05 24.57
C LEU A 15 43.80 -3.81 24.75
N PHE A 16 43.85 -3.26 25.95
CA PHE A 16 44.67 -2.11 26.30
C PHE A 16 45.84 -2.55 27.21
N GLU A 17 47.01 -2.00 26.94
CA GLU A 17 48.17 -2.11 27.82
C GLU A 17 48.55 -0.71 28.31
N GLU A 18 48.84 -0.60 29.61
CA GLU A 18 49.32 0.64 30.24
C GLU A 18 50.81 0.53 30.52
N SER A 19 51.57 1.57 30.20
CA SER A 19 52.94 1.76 30.65
C SER A 19 53.03 2.93 31.61
N VAL A 20 53.93 2.81 32.59
CA VAL A 20 54.28 3.88 33.50
C VAL A 20 55.80 4.03 33.44
N VAL A 21 56.25 5.19 32.99
CA VAL A 21 57.67 5.51 32.92
C VAL A 21 57.96 6.64 33.89
N THR A 22 58.87 6.41 34.84
CA THR A 22 59.42 7.47 35.69
C THR A 22 60.87 7.71 35.30
N HIS A 23 61.21 8.94 34.96
CA HIS A 23 62.56 9.37 34.62
C HIS A 23 63.38 9.69 35.87
N ALA A 24 64.70 9.77 35.71
CA ALA A 24 65.62 9.99 36.82
C ALA A 24 65.44 11.34 37.54
N ASP A 25 64.80 12.31 36.87
CA ASP A 25 64.47 13.63 37.42
C ASP A 25 63.11 13.65 38.18
N GLY A 26 62.45 12.51 38.30
CA GLY A 26 61.15 12.38 38.95
C GLY A 26 59.96 12.78 38.08
N SER A 27 60.17 13.20 36.83
CA SER A 27 59.09 13.33 35.86
C SER A 27 58.62 11.95 35.40
N GLY A 28 57.35 11.81 35.03
CA GLY A 28 56.88 10.55 34.48
C GLY A 28 55.60 10.68 33.67
N ASP A 29 55.42 9.69 32.80
CA ASP A 29 54.29 9.58 31.89
C ASP A 29 53.52 8.28 32.20
N ILE A 30 52.20 8.38 32.21
CA ILE A 30 51.28 7.25 32.12
C ILE A 30 50.83 7.19 30.67
N SER A 31 51.11 6.09 29.97
CA SER A 31 50.73 5.93 28.57
C SER A 31 49.93 4.64 28.36
N ALA A 32 49.18 4.58 27.26
CA ALA A 32 48.51 3.37 26.82
C ALA A 32 48.55 3.21 25.30
N TRP A 33 48.43 1.97 24.85
CA TRP A 33 48.22 1.61 23.44
C TRP A 33 47.21 0.47 23.33
N LEU A 34 46.66 0.30 22.13
CA LEU A 34 45.79 -0.81 21.79
C LEU A 34 46.57 -1.91 21.10
N ALA A 35 46.37 -3.14 21.56
CA ALA A 35 46.86 -4.34 20.88
C ALA A 35 45.66 -5.13 20.34
N TRP A 36 45.21 -4.80 19.13
CA TRP A 36 44.09 -5.49 18.50
C TRP A 36 44.42 -6.98 18.29
N PRO A 37 43.58 -7.90 18.80
CA PRO A 37 43.68 -9.29 18.40
C PRO A 37 43.52 -9.42 16.88
N PRO A 38 44.23 -10.36 16.22
CA PRO A 38 44.17 -10.50 14.77
C PRO A 38 42.74 -10.63 14.26
N GLY A 39 42.33 -9.71 13.36
CA GLY A 39 41.00 -9.69 12.75
C GLY A 39 39.88 -9.08 13.58
N ALA A 40 40.08 -8.80 14.87
CA ALA A 40 39.01 -8.29 15.75
C ALA A 40 38.52 -6.89 15.36
N GLN A 41 39.42 -6.00 14.93
CA GLN A 41 39.06 -4.66 14.48
C GLN A 41 38.19 -4.70 13.22
N SER A 42 38.56 -5.57 12.27
CA SER A 42 37.81 -5.79 11.03
C SER A 42 36.44 -6.39 11.33
N GLU A 43 36.36 -7.40 12.19
CA GLU A 43 35.08 -8.02 12.58
C GLU A 43 34.14 -7.00 13.25
N LEU A 44 34.67 -6.17 14.15
CA LEU A 44 33.88 -5.14 14.83
C LEU A 44 33.39 -4.06 13.86
N THR A 45 34.25 -3.68 12.90
CA THR A 45 33.88 -2.74 11.82
C THR A 45 32.78 -3.30 10.93
N GLU A 46 32.87 -4.57 10.51
CA GLU A 46 31.85 -5.23 9.69
C GLU A 46 30.51 -5.40 10.44
N LEU A 47 30.56 -5.74 11.73
CA LEU A 47 29.35 -5.79 12.57
C LEU A 47 28.67 -4.43 12.68
N PHE A 48 29.46 -3.34 12.77
CA PHE A 48 28.91 -1.99 12.80
C PHE A 48 28.38 -1.55 11.44
N ARG A 49 29.09 -1.85 10.34
CA ARG A 49 28.61 -1.63 8.98
C ARG A 49 27.25 -2.31 8.74
N GLY A 50 27.11 -3.57 9.13
CA GLY A 50 25.83 -4.28 9.04
C GLY A 50 24.72 -3.66 9.91
N CYS A 51 25.08 -3.03 11.04
CA CYS A 51 24.14 -2.29 11.88
C CYS A 51 23.64 -1.02 11.18
N VAL A 52 24.56 -0.20 10.64
CA VAL A 52 24.23 1.04 9.90
C VAL A 52 23.38 0.72 8.68
N GLN A 53 23.77 -0.28 7.88
CA GLN A 53 23.01 -0.75 6.73
C GLN A 53 21.60 -1.24 7.11
N GLY A 54 21.46 -1.93 8.24
CA GLY A 54 20.15 -2.37 8.74
C GLY A 54 19.25 -1.21 9.15
N LEU A 55 19.82 -0.13 9.71
CA LEU A 55 19.07 1.08 10.05
C LEU A 55 18.61 1.84 8.80
N TRP A 56 19.48 1.99 7.79
CA TRP A 56 19.11 2.56 6.48
C TRP A 56 18.04 1.74 5.77
N ALA A 57 18.21 0.42 5.70
CA ALA A 57 17.24 -0.47 5.07
C ALA A 57 15.86 -0.39 5.76
N CYS A 58 15.84 -0.18 7.08
CA CYS A 58 14.59 0.05 7.81
C CYS A 58 13.93 1.36 7.36
N LEU A 59 14.66 2.47 7.30
CA LEU A 59 14.15 3.75 6.81
C LEU A 59 13.65 3.66 5.36
N ASP A 60 14.41 3.04 4.46
CA ASP A 60 14.03 2.84 3.06
C ASP A 60 12.77 1.97 2.92
N SER A 61 12.63 0.96 3.77
CA SER A 61 11.43 0.12 3.83
C SER A 61 10.20 0.94 4.22
N LEU A 62 10.31 1.92 5.13
CA LEU A 62 9.18 2.79 5.49
C LEU A 62 8.67 3.59 4.28
N VAL A 63 9.57 4.08 3.43
CA VAL A 63 9.20 4.80 2.21
C VAL A 63 8.55 3.85 1.21
N THR A 64 9.17 2.69 0.99
CA THR A 64 8.67 1.67 0.05
C THR A 64 7.28 1.20 0.46
N GLU A 65 7.11 0.77 1.72
CA GLU A 65 5.83 0.34 2.27
C GLU A 65 4.78 1.46 2.24
N SER A 66 5.17 2.71 2.51
CA SER A 66 4.26 3.84 2.37
C SER A 66 3.80 4.00 0.92
N VAL A 67 4.71 4.07 -0.04
CA VAL A 67 4.35 4.25 -1.46
C VAL A 67 3.47 3.10 -1.93
N GLU A 68 3.76 1.86 -1.52
CA GLU A 68 2.96 0.69 -1.86
C GLU A 68 1.57 0.71 -1.22
N ALA A 69 1.48 0.96 0.08
CA ALA A 69 0.22 1.04 0.83
C ALA A 69 -0.71 2.11 0.25
N PHE A 70 -0.14 3.23 -0.21
CA PHE A 70 -0.86 4.39 -0.73
C PHE A 70 -0.91 4.48 -2.25
N SER A 71 -0.42 3.48 -2.98
CA SER A 71 -0.42 3.44 -4.45
C SER A 71 -1.82 3.51 -5.07
N VAL A 72 -2.83 3.06 -4.32
CA VAL A 72 -4.25 3.20 -4.71
C VAL A 72 -4.76 4.63 -4.59
N LEU A 73 -4.12 5.47 -3.77
CA LEU A 73 -4.46 6.90 -3.56
C LEU A 73 -3.58 7.84 -4.40
N HIS A 74 -2.34 7.45 -4.71
CA HIS A 74 -1.38 8.27 -5.42
C HIS A 74 -0.67 7.43 -6.47
N ARG A 75 -0.62 7.94 -7.71
CA ARG A 75 0.15 7.33 -8.78
C ARG A 75 1.63 7.66 -8.57
N PRO A 76 2.52 6.67 -8.43
CA PRO A 76 3.95 6.91 -8.57
C PRO A 76 4.24 7.21 -10.04
N ARG A 77 4.76 8.41 -10.34
CA ARG A 77 5.10 8.87 -11.69
C ARG A 77 6.31 8.15 -12.28
N ARG A 78 7.24 7.70 -11.41
CA ARG A 78 8.52 7.07 -11.78
C ARG A 78 8.70 5.75 -11.05
N THR A 79 7.96 4.72 -11.43
CA THR A 79 7.99 3.40 -10.78
C THR A 79 9.31 2.67 -10.96
N GLU A 80 10.09 3.03 -11.97
CA GLU A 80 11.40 2.49 -12.28
C GLU A 80 12.54 3.00 -11.39
N ARG A 81 12.29 4.08 -10.63
CA ARG A 81 13.32 4.70 -9.78
C ARG A 81 13.35 4.07 -8.38
N PRO A 82 14.54 3.95 -7.77
CA PRO A 82 14.69 3.42 -6.43
C PRO A 82 13.95 4.29 -5.41
N ARG A 83 13.40 3.63 -4.40
CA ARG A 83 12.70 4.26 -3.27
C ARG A 83 13.59 4.16 -2.06
N PHE A 84 13.86 5.30 -1.44
CA PHE A 84 14.78 5.41 -0.31
C PHE A 84 14.39 6.62 0.54
N PHE A 85 14.82 6.62 1.79
CA PHE A 85 14.55 7.69 2.74
C PHE A 85 15.54 8.84 2.53
N PRO A 86 15.09 10.04 2.10
CA PRO A 86 16.02 11.13 1.79
C PRO A 86 16.47 11.83 3.07
N VAL A 87 17.67 11.51 3.55
CA VAL A 87 18.37 12.27 4.60
C VAL A 87 19.51 13.04 3.96
N ALA A 88 19.62 14.32 4.28
CA ALA A 88 20.74 15.14 3.84
C ALA A 88 21.30 16.01 4.97
N ASP A 89 22.53 16.48 4.78
CA ASP A 89 23.22 17.45 5.64
C ASP A 89 22.98 18.91 5.19
N SER A 90 22.22 19.12 4.11
CA SER A 90 21.99 20.42 3.50
C SER A 90 20.69 20.45 2.70
N LEU A 91 20.11 21.65 2.58
CA LEU A 91 18.89 21.87 1.78
C LEU A 91 19.10 21.54 0.29
N GLU A 92 20.29 21.85 -0.25
CA GLU A 92 20.65 21.55 -1.65
C GLU A 92 20.71 20.04 -1.88
N GLY A 93 21.41 19.31 -1.01
CA GLY A 93 21.48 17.85 -1.06
C GLY A 93 20.09 17.21 -0.95
N PHE A 94 19.27 17.68 -0.01
CA PHE A 94 17.89 17.19 0.14
C PHE A 94 17.04 17.41 -1.11
N THR A 95 17.15 18.60 -1.72
CA THR A 95 16.43 18.93 -2.96
C THR A 95 16.88 18.02 -4.11
N ALA A 96 18.17 17.69 -4.20
CA ALA A 96 18.70 16.77 -5.20
C ALA A 96 18.12 15.35 -5.00
N LEU A 97 18.09 14.83 -3.77
CA LEU A 97 17.48 13.53 -3.45
C LEU A 97 15.99 13.50 -3.79
N LEU A 98 15.23 14.56 -3.48
CA LEU A 98 13.82 14.64 -3.85
C LEU A 98 13.60 14.71 -5.36
N ALA A 99 14.51 15.35 -6.12
CA ALA A 99 14.46 15.37 -7.59
C ALA A 99 14.67 13.98 -8.22
N GLU A 100 15.30 13.05 -7.48
CA GLU A 100 15.35 11.64 -7.84
C GLU A 100 13.98 10.95 -7.70
N SER A 101 13.00 11.60 -7.08
CA SER A 101 11.63 11.11 -6.89
C SER A 101 11.53 9.94 -5.91
N CYS A 102 12.43 9.85 -4.93
CA CYS A 102 12.47 8.76 -3.95
C CYS A 102 11.18 8.62 -3.13
N MET A 103 10.52 9.73 -2.80
CA MET A 103 9.27 9.79 -2.01
C MET A 103 7.99 9.96 -2.85
N ASP A 104 8.09 9.90 -4.18
CA ASP A 104 6.93 10.12 -5.08
C ASP A 104 5.85 9.02 -4.88
N GLY A 105 4.63 9.41 -4.50
CA GLY A 105 3.54 8.49 -4.13
C GLY A 105 3.38 8.24 -2.63
N ALA A 106 4.28 8.75 -1.77
CA ALA A 106 4.11 8.71 -0.33
C ALA A 106 3.06 9.72 0.17
N LEU A 107 2.54 9.52 1.39
CA LEU A 107 1.64 10.50 2.00
C LEU A 107 2.34 11.83 2.23
N ARG A 108 1.62 12.94 2.01
CA ARG A 108 2.13 14.28 2.32
C ARG A 108 2.57 14.43 3.78
N SER A 109 1.87 13.80 4.72
CA SER A 109 2.25 13.81 6.14
C SER A 109 3.56 13.05 6.39
N HIS A 110 3.85 11.98 5.64
CA HIS A 110 5.14 11.32 5.70
C HIS A 110 6.24 12.21 5.13
N VAL A 111 6.01 12.81 3.96
CA VAL A 111 6.99 13.74 3.34
C VAL A 111 7.29 14.92 4.27
N ALA A 112 6.26 15.57 4.82
CA ALA A 112 6.44 16.69 5.75
C ALA A 112 7.22 16.27 7.01
N MET A 113 6.93 15.11 7.58
CA MET A 113 7.68 14.62 8.74
C MET A 113 9.15 14.36 8.42
N VAL A 114 9.45 13.84 7.22
CA VAL A 114 10.83 13.67 6.74
C VAL A 114 11.52 15.02 6.57
N GLU A 115 10.83 16.01 6.00
CA GLU A 115 11.32 17.39 5.81
C GLU A 115 11.63 18.09 7.15
N ASP A 116 10.72 17.98 8.12
CA ASP A 116 10.84 18.64 9.43
C ASP A 116 11.97 18.06 10.28
N CYS A 117 12.32 16.79 10.06
CA CYS A 117 13.32 16.06 10.83
C CYS A 117 14.70 16.02 10.16
N GLN A 118 14.94 16.78 9.09
CA GLN A 118 16.23 16.77 8.42
C GLN A 118 17.36 17.30 9.33
N PRO A 119 18.57 16.68 9.29
CA PRO A 119 19.74 17.11 10.04
C PRO A 119 20.12 18.60 9.94
N PHE A 120 19.88 19.23 8.78
CA PHE A 120 20.25 20.62 8.53
C PHE A 120 19.25 21.66 9.02
N GLN A 121 18.09 21.23 9.55
CA GLN A 121 17.08 22.16 10.04
C GLN A 121 17.52 22.80 11.36
N ASP A 122 17.18 24.07 11.54
CA ASP A 122 17.42 24.79 12.79
C ASP A 122 16.57 24.19 13.92
N SER A 123 17.09 24.23 15.16
CA SER A 123 16.32 23.81 16.34
C SER A 123 15.13 24.74 16.55
N ASP A 124 13.94 24.16 16.57
CA ASP A 124 12.69 24.88 16.86
C ASP A 124 12.34 24.84 18.36
N GLY A 125 13.23 24.31 19.20
CA GLY A 125 13.03 24.13 20.63
C GLY A 125 12.23 22.89 21.03
N ASP A 126 11.89 22.02 20.08
CA ASP A 126 11.29 20.71 20.35
C ASP A 126 12.39 19.65 20.57
N GLU A 127 12.60 19.29 21.85
CA GLU A 127 13.62 18.32 22.25
C GLU A 127 13.46 16.94 21.58
N VAL A 128 12.23 16.54 21.23
CA VAL A 128 11.99 15.25 20.57
C VAL A 128 12.49 15.31 19.13
N ILE A 129 12.14 16.36 18.40
CA ILE A 129 12.55 16.53 17.00
C ILE A 129 14.07 16.71 16.92
N ASP A 130 14.65 17.50 17.82
CA ASP A 130 16.10 17.71 17.85
C ASP A 130 16.89 16.43 18.13
N ARG A 131 16.36 15.52 18.98
CA ARG A 131 16.96 14.19 19.18
C ARG A 131 16.88 13.33 17.92
N ILE A 132 15.77 13.38 17.18
CA ILE A 132 15.62 12.66 15.90
C ILE A 132 16.63 13.20 14.88
N ARG A 133 16.69 14.53 14.69
CA ARG A 133 17.64 15.20 13.79
C ARG A 133 19.07 14.77 14.09
N ARG A 134 19.46 14.78 15.37
CA ARG A 134 20.80 14.36 15.81
C ARG A 134 21.09 12.87 15.57
N GLY A 135 20.11 12.00 15.82
CA GLY A 135 20.23 10.58 15.51
C GLY A 135 20.44 10.32 14.02
N LEU A 136 19.73 11.05 13.14
CA LEU A 136 19.93 11.00 11.70
C LEU A 136 21.28 11.56 11.26
N SER A 137 21.77 12.65 11.88
CA SER A 137 23.11 13.19 11.63
C SER A 137 24.19 12.14 11.88
N TYR A 138 24.12 11.42 13.02
CA TYR A 138 25.08 10.36 13.32
C TYR A 138 25.04 9.23 12.29
N LEU A 139 23.84 8.84 11.84
CA LEU A 139 23.70 7.81 10.83
C LEU A 139 24.37 8.21 9.51
N LEU A 140 24.19 9.47 9.08
CA LEU A 140 24.82 10.03 7.87
C LEU A 140 26.34 10.14 8.00
N GLU A 141 26.83 10.61 9.15
CA GLU A 141 28.26 10.70 9.45
C GLU A 141 28.94 9.31 9.42
N TRP A 142 28.30 8.31 10.02
CA TRP A 142 28.84 6.94 10.05
C TRP A 142 28.85 6.28 8.69
N ASP A 143 27.80 6.46 7.90
CA ASP A 143 27.74 5.93 6.54
C ASP A 143 28.85 6.53 5.68
N THR A 144 29.01 7.86 5.73
CA THR A 144 30.07 8.59 5.03
C THR A 144 31.47 8.11 5.44
N ALA A 145 31.71 7.93 6.75
CA ALA A 145 32.99 7.45 7.28
C ALA A 145 33.27 6.00 6.83
N LEU A 146 32.27 5.13 6.88
CA LEU A 146 32.40 3.73 6.46
C LEU A 146 32.67 3.61 4.96
N ASP A 147 32.10 4.47 4.13
CA ASP A 147 32.31 4.53 2.69
C ASP A 147 33.67 5.12 2.32
N SER A 148 34.21 6.05 3.13
CA SER A 148 35.58 6.53 3.00
C SER A 148 36.63 5.51 3.49
N GLY A 149 36.19 4.35 4.00
CA GLY A 149 37.07 3.28 4.47
C GLY A 149 37.53 3.44 5.91
N ALA A 150 36.85 4.26 6.73
CA ALA A 150 37.15 4.36 8.14
C ALA A 150 36.91 3.02 8.86
N VAL A 151 37.76 2.74 9.85
CA VAL A 151 37.67 1.54 10.69
C VAL A 151 37.35 1.91 12.11
N MET A 152 36.63 1.02 12.79
CA MET A 152 36.33 1.18 14.21
C MET A 152 37.64 1.14 15.01
N SER A 153 37.83 2.07 15.93
CA SER A 153 38.96 2.16 16.84
C SER A 153 38.46 2.45 18.27
N ALA A 154 39.39 2.74 19.18
CA ALA A 154 39.05 3.21 20.51
C ALA A 154 39.47 4.66 20.77
N TRP A 155 38.70 5.34 21.59
CA TRP A 155 38.94 6.68 22.10
C TRP A 155 39.21 6.61 23.60
N ALA A 156 40.27 7.29 24.06
CA ALA A 156 40.57 7.45 25.47
C ALA A 156 40.16 8.83 25.98
N THR A 157 39.39 8.84 27.07
CA THR A 157 39.08 10.03 27.86
C THR A 157 39.69 9.85 29.25
N PRO A 158 40.85 10.48 29.54
CA PRO A 158 41.43 10.47 30.87
C PRO A 158 40.52 11.22 31.86
N VAL A 159 40.02 10.53 32.90
CA VAL A 159 39.06 11.11 33.87
C VAL A 159 39.77 11.44 35.18
N GLU A 160 40.36 10.44 35.83
CA GLU A 160 40.96 10.60 37.16
C GLU A 160 42.22 9.74 37.32
N PRO A 161 43.35 10.14 36.70
CA PRO A 161 44.61 9.41 36.85
C PRO A 161 45.06 9.43 38.32
N GLN A 162 45.71 8.35 38.75
CA GLN A 162 46.23 8.20 40.11
C GLN A 162 47.70 7.82 40.08
N VAL A 163 48.50 8.44 40.95
CA VAL A 163 49.93 8.12 41.11
C VAL A 163 50.24 7.97 42.60
N HIS A 164 50.90 6.88 42.95
CA HIS A 164 51.36 6.57 44.29
C HIS A 164 52.86 6.27 44.25
N ALA A 165 53.65 7.08 44.96
CA ALA A 165 55.09 6.89 45.10
C ALA A 165 55.44 6.48 46.53
N ALA A 166 56.38 5.55 46.68
CA ALA A 166 56.91 5.17 47.99
C ALA A 166 57.79 6.29 48.58
N ALA A 167 57.67 6.51 49.90
CA ALA A 167 58.50 7.49 50.60
C ALA A 167 60.01 7.25 50.34
N PRO A 168 60.83 8.30 50.17
CA PRO A 168 60.53 9.71 50.46
C PRO A 168 59.84 10.49 49.32
N ALA A 169 59.55 9.86 48.18
CA ALA A 169 58.96 10.55 47.03
C ALA A 169 57.51 10.99 47.30
N LEU A 170 57.15 12.20 46.87
CA LEU A 170 55.79 12.75 46.97
C LEU A 170 55.34 13.28 45.62
N VAL A 171 54.09 13.01 45.24
CA VAL A 171 53.48 13.54 44.00
C VAL A 171 53.32 15.05 44.14
N GLU A 172 54.02 15.79 43.29
CA GLU A 172 54.02 17.26 43.25
C GLU A 172 52.96 17.77 42.27
N SER A 173 52.86 17.14 41.10
CA SER A 173 51.84 17.46 40.11
C SER A 173 51.39 16.22 39.36
N LEU A 174 50.14 16.24 38.89
CA LEU A 174 49.55 15.25 38.02
C LEU A 174 48.59 15.96 37.07
N GLN A 175 48.79 15.79 35.77
CA GLN A 175 48.00 16.43 34.73
C GLN A 175 47.52 15.39 33.72
N ALA A 176 46.20 15.24 33.61
CA ALA A 176 45.57 14.43 32.58
C ALA A 176 45.81 15.03 31.18
N ALA A 177 46.02 14.18 30.19
CA ALA A 177 46.11 14.57 28.79
C ALA A 177 44.70 14.87 28.22
N ALA A 178 44.65 15.58 27.09
CA ALA A 178 43.41 15.76 26.37
C ALA A 178 42.89 14.42 25.82
N PRO A 179 41.56 14.21 25.77
CA PRO A 179 40.97 13.04 25.14
C PRO A 179 41.48 12.83 23.71
N GLY A 180 41.54 11.59 23.27
CA GLY A 180 41.92 11.29 21.90
C GLY A 180 41.99 9.83 21.54
N ALA A 181 42.14 9.59 20.24
CA ALA A 181 42.23 8.23 19.71
C ALA A 181 43.41 7.46 20.31
N LEU A 182 43.13 6.21 20.63
CA LEU A 182 44.10 5.18 20.93
C LEU A 182 44.35 4.35 19.66
N GLY A 183 45.59 3.98 19.42
CA GLY A 183 45.98 3.10 18.31
C GLY A 183 47.10 2.16 18.75
N GLU A 184 47.79 1.56 17.78
CA GLU A 184 48.96 0.70 18.06
C GLU A 184 50.16 1.49 18.63
N GLY A 185 50.17 2.81 18.42
CA GLY A 185 51.18 3.71 18.99
C GLY A 185 50.88 4.09 20.44
N GLU A 186 51.94 4.19 21.24
CA GLU A 186 51.87 4.64 22.64
C GLU A 186 51.36 6.10 22.73
N ARG A 187 50.28 6.30 23.49
CA ARG A 187 49.68 7.62 23.77
C ARG A 187 49.85 7.96 25.24
N VAL A 188 50.38 9.14 25.53
CA VAL A 188 50.42 9.69 26.90
C VAL A 188 49.02 10.09 27.36
N LEU A 189 48.55 9.48 28.46
CA LEU A 189 47.25 9.72 29.08
C LEU A 189 47.34 10.68 30.27
N ALA A 190 48.47 10.71 30.98
CA ALA A 190 48.74 11.69 32.02
C ALA A 190 50.24 11.89 32.21
N ARG A 191 50.62 13.07 32.69
CA ARG A 191 51.99 13.39 33.11
C ARG A 191 52.02 13.73 34.59
N TYR A 192 53.05 13.30 35.30
CA TYR A 192 53.23 13.60 36.72
C TYR A 192 54.66 14.02 37.04
N GLN A 193 54.81 14.71 38.17
CA GLN A 193 56.08 15.08 38.75
C GLN A 193 56.16 14.60 40.19
N LEU A 194 57.28 13.98 40.56
CA LEU A 194 57.60 13.57 41.91
C LEU A 194 58.70 14.45 42.50
N SER A 195 58.47 14.94 43.71
CA SER A 195 59.49 15.60 44.53
C SER A 195 60.25 14.57 45.36
N SER A 196 61.53 14.84 45.64
CA SER A 196 62.41 13.94 46.44
C SER A 196 62.55 12.51 45.89
N TYR A 197 62.34 12.32 44.58
CA TYR A 197 62.49 11.03 43.92
C TYR A 197 63.96 10.57 43.91
N GLN A 198 64.17 9.29 44.19
CA GLN A 198 65.46 8.63 44.04
C GLN A 198 65.30 7.45 43.09
N SER A 199 66.27 7.25 42.18
CA SER A 199 66.26 6.15 41.23
C SER A 199 66.09 4.82 41.96
N GLY A 200 65.00 4.10 41.67
CA GLY A 200 64.64 2.84 42.33
C GLY A 200 63.50 2.94 43.36
N CYS A 201 62.97 4.14 43.66
CA CYS A 201 61.72 4.29 44.39
C CYS A 201 60.56 3.65 43.60
N ALA A 202 59.75 2.82 44.27
CA ALA A 202 58.58 2.21 43.67
C ALA A 202 57.51 3.28 43.39
N VAL A 203 57.06 3.34 42.14
CA VAL A 203 55.97 4.19 41.68
C VAL A 203 54.90 3.29 41.07
N HIS A 204 53.67 3.45 41.54
CA HIS A 204 52.48 2.80 40.99
C HIS A 204 51.58 3.89 40.44
N ALA A 205 51.12 3.74 39.20
CA ALA A 205 50.18 4.67 38.62
C ALA A 205 49.04 3.91 37.93
N GLN A 206 47.89 4.55 37.83
CA GLN A 206 46.71 4.10 37.10
C GLN A 206 46.23 5.25 36.23
N ALA A 207 45.91 4.97 34.97
CA ALA A 207 45.52 6.02 34.03
C ALA A 207 44.14 6.62 34.34
N GLY A 208 43.25 5.88 35.01
CA GLY A 208 41.89 6.35 35.33
C GLY A 208 41.14 6.82 34.09
N THR A 209 41.14 6.00 33.03
CA THR A 209 40.70 6.38 31.67
C THR A 209 39.43 5.63 31.27
N TYR A 210 38.46 6.37 30.73
CA TYR A 210 37.31 5.79 30.04
C TYR A 210 37.68 5.48 28.59
N ILE A 211 37.43 4.26 28.14
CA ILE A 211 37.70 3.81 26.77
C ILE A 211 36.37 3.52 26.07
N ASP A 212 36.15 4.16 24.94
CA ASP A 212 34.95 3.98 24.12
C ASP A 212 35.30 3.66 22.66
N LEU A 213 34.32 3.21 21.89
CA LEU A 213 34.44 2.96 20.46
C LEU A 213 34.32 4.25 19.64
N CYS A 214 35.07 4.35 18.53
CA CYS A 214 34.99 5.51 17.64
C CYS A 214 35.47 5.22 16.20
N PHE A 215 35.37 6.22 15.32
CA PHE A 215 36.18 6.31 14.10
C PHE A 215 37.34 7.28 14.33
N THR A 216 38.57 6.88 14.00
CA THR A 216 39.78 7.69 14.25
C THR A 216 39.84 9.00 13.46
N GLU A 217 39.13 9.09 12.34
CA GLU A 217 38.93 10.32 11.57
C GLU A 217 37.53 10.86 11.85
N GLY A 218 37.43 12.04 12.46
CA GLY A 218 36.17 12.77 12.63
C GLY A 218 35.43 12.59 13.96
N PHE A 219 35.86 11.70 14.87
CA PHE A 219 35.22 11.56 16.18
C PHE A 219 35.95 12.34 17.27
N ALA A 220 35.24 13.28 17.90
CA ALA A 220 35.60 13.86 19.19
C ALA A 220 34.32 13.90 20.05
N PRO A 221 34.26 13.16 21.18
CA PRO A 221 33.18 13.31 22.14
C PRO A 221 33.06 14.78 22.56
N ALA A 222 31.84 15.32 22.58
CA ALA A 222 31.58 16.66 23.05
C ALA A 222 31.85 16.79 24.56
N ASP A 223 31.58 15.73 25.32
CA ASP A 223 31.80 15.60 26.76
C ASP A 223 31.88 14.12 27.19
N GLU A 224 31.90 13.88 28.51
CA GLU A 224 31.97 12.53 29.10
C GLU A 224 30.68 11.71 28.92
N GLU A 225 29.55 12.35 28.61
CA GLU A 225 28.28 11.69 28.36
C GLU A 225 28.10 11.34 26.87
N ASP A 226 28.81 12.02 25.96
CA ASP A 226 28.78 11.77 24.52
C ASP A 226 29.52 10.49 24.09
N THR A 227 28.94 9.34 24.44
CA THR A 227 29.49 8.01 24.15
C THR A 227 28.93 7.40 22.87
N PHE A 228 29.66 6.47 22.26
CA PHE A 228 29.23 5.69 21.12
C PHE A 228 27.93 4.94 21.39
N GLU A 229 27.77 4.37 22.60
CA GLU A 229 26.53 3.71 23.01
C GLU A 229 25.35 4.69 23.00
N GLN A 230 25.53 5.91 23.53
CA GLN A 230 24.48 6.92 23.54
C GLN A 230 24.13 7.41 22.12
N ARG A 231 25.13 7.66 21.27
CA ARG A 231 24.89 8.03 19.87
C ARG A 231 24.16 6.91 19.12
N LEU A 232 24.57 5.65 19.30
CA LEU A 232 23.90 4.49 18.70
C LEU A 232 22.46 4.36 19.20
N ALA A 233 22.22 4.55 20.51
CA ALA A 233 20.89 4.57 21.07
C ALA A 233 20.02 5.68 20.45
N LEU A 234 20.57 6.88 20.25
CA LEU A 234 19.86 7.98 19.60
C LEU A 234 19.51 7.68 18.13
N ALA A 235 20.43 7.08 17.37
CA ALA A 235 20.15 6.68 15.98
C ALA A 235 19.05 5.60 15.91
N ILE A 236 19.13 4.57 16.77
CA ILE A 236 18.09 3.53 16.87
C ILE A 236 16.74 4.13 17.30
N GLU A 237 16.76 5.05 18.28
CA GLU A 237 15.56 5.75 18.75
C GLU A 237 14.93 6.56 17.60
N ALA A 238 15.73 7.29 16.83
CA ALA A 238 15.26 8.06 15.69
C ALA A 238 14.54 7.18 14.65
N VAL A 239 15.19 6.09 14.20
CA VAL A 239 14.60 5.14 13.25
C VAL A 239 13.33 4.49 13.80
N THR A 240 13.33 4.10 15.07
CA THR A 240 12.15 3.51 15.73
C THR A 240 10.99 4.49 15.79
N ARG A 241 11.27 5.77 16.11
CA ARG A 241 10.24 6.83 16.12
C ARG A 241 9.66 7.05 14.73
N PHE A 242 10.48 7.05 13.67
CA PHE A 242 9.97 7.07 12.30
C PHE A 242 9.05 5.90 12.01
N ALA A 243 9.45 4.67 12.35
CA ALA A 243 8.62 3.49 12.13
C ALA A 243 7.25 3.58 12.83
N VAL A 244 7.23 4.01 14.10
CA VAL A 244 5.99 4.20 14.86
C VAL A 244 5.13 5.33 14.26
N SER A 245 5.74 6.46 13.91
CA SER A 245 5.02 7.62 13.36
C SER A 245 4.48 7.37 11.96
N PHE A 246 5.22 6.68 11.09
CA PHE A 246 4.73 6.23 9.78
C PHE A 246 3.52 5.30 9.93
N ALA A 247 3.62 4.31 10.82
CA ALA A 247 2.50 3.40 11.09
C ALA A 247 1.28 4.15 11.65
N TRP A 248 1.49 5.10 12.56
CA TRP A 248 0.43 5.93 13.11
C TRP A 248 -0.22 6.82 12.05
N LEU A 249 0.56 7.60 11.29
CA LEU A 249 0.07 8.45 10.21
C LEU A 249 -0.69 7.63 9.15
N SER A 250 -0.17 6.46 8.80
CA SER A 250 -0.83 5.54 7.88
C SER A 250 -2.19 5.07 8.40
N SER A 251 -2.28 4.79 9.71
CA SER A 251 -3.55 4.40 10.35
C SER A 251 -4.61 5.51 10.37
N GLN A 252 -4.19 6.78 10.24
CA GLN A 252 -5.11 7.92 10.19
C GLN A 252 -5.71 8.13 8.80
N VAL A 253 -5.15 7.53 7.75
CA VAL A 253 -5.66 7.66 6.38
C VAL A 253 -6.65 6.52 6.10
N PRO A 254 -7.95 6.80 5.88
CA PRO A 254 -8.94 5.74 5.67
C PRO A 254 -8.82 5.06 4.30
N GLY A 255 -8.94 3.73 4.24
CA GLY A 255 -8.90 2.95 2.99
C GLY A 255 -7.51 2.71 2.40
N SER A 256 -6.49 2.73 3.26
CA SER A 256 -5.06 2.89 2.94
C SER A 256 -4.24 1.62 2.84
N ARG A 257 -4.86 0.45 2.80
CA ARG A 257 -4.11 -0.81 2.86
C ARG A 257 -4.37 -1.60 1.60
N HIS A 258 -3.43 -1.50 0.66
CA HIS A 258 -3.17 -2.64 -0.20
C HIS A 258 -2.84 -3.82 0.73
N VAL A 259 -3.59 -4.92 0.66
CA VAL A 259 -3.11 -6.22 1.17
C VAL A 259 -1.73 -6.40 0.54
N LEU A 260 -0.67 -6.48 1.35
CA LEU A 260 0.69 -6.79 0.89
C LEU A 260 0.58 -7.87 -0.18
N SER A 261 0.75 -7.49 -1.46
CA SER A 261 0.91 -8.51 -2.50
C SER A 261 2.17 -9.24 -2.11
N ALA A 262 2.13 -10.56 -2.07
CA ALA A 262 3.37 -11.33 -2.21
C ALA A 262 4.04 -10.79 -3.48
N ASP A 263 5.21 -10.17 -3.31
CA ASP A 263 6.07 -9.49 -4.27
C ASP A 263 5.41 -8.92 -5.55
N ARG A 264 5.68 -7.64 -5.85
CA ARG A 264 5.33 -7.03 -7.15
C ARG A 264 5.92 -7.80 -8.34
N ALA A 265 6.95 -8.63 -8.10
CA ALA A 265 7.48 -9.59 -9.07
C ALA A 265 6.48 -10.70 -9.47
N ASP A 266 5.53 -11.07 -8.61
CA ASP A 266 4.54 -12.13 -8.84
C ASP A 266 3.25 -11.61 -9.52
N ALA A 267 2.93 -10.33 -9.42
CA ALA A 267 1.72 -9.76 -10.04
C ALA A 267 1.70 -9.95 -11.57
N HIS A 268 2.87 -9.84 -12.21
CA HIS A 268 3.09 -10.11 -13.64
C HIS A 268 3.11 -11.61 -13.99
N GLY A 269 3.17 -12.50 -13.00
CA GLY A 269 3.22 -13.97 -13.17
C GLY A 269 1.88 -14.68 -13.12
N THR A 270 0.78 -13.98 -12.82
CA THR A 270 -0.53 -14.64 -12.63
C THR A 270 -1.39 -14.73 -13.89
N TRP A 271 -1.05 -14.05 -14.97
CA TRP A 271 -1.69 -14.14 -16.29
C TRP A 271 -0.62 -14.05 -17.38
N VAL A 272 -0.18 -15.20 -17.89
CA VAL A 272 1.00 -15.31 -18.77
C VAL A 272 0.60 -15.95 -20.08
N GLU A 273 1.02 -15.39 -21.21
CA GLU A 273 0.82 -16.04 -22.52
C GLU A 273 1.47 -17.42 -22.49
N ALA A 274 0.72 -18.48 -22.79
CA ALA A 274 1.19 -19.85 -22.63
C ALA A 274 2.47 -20.14 -23.43
N ALA A 275 2.62 -19.51 -24.60
CA ALA A 275 3.83 -19.61 -25.43
C ALA A 275 5.10 -19.05 -24.76
N ARG A 276 4.95 -18.17 -23.76
CA ARG A 276 6.05 -17.57 -22.98
C ARG A 276 6.21 -18.20 -21.60
N SER A 277 5.37 -19.17 -21.26
CA SER A 277 5.45 -19.85 -19.97
C SER A 277 6.72 -20.69 -19.85
N SER A 278 7.25 -20.76 -18.63
CA SER A 278 8.35 -21.68 -18.25
C SER A 278 7.97 -23.16 -18.38
N ARG A 279 6.69 -23.48 -18.58
CA ARG A 279 6.18 -24.86 -18.72
C ARG A 279 6.30 -25.43 -20.13
N HIS A 280 6.70 -24.62 -21.12
CA HIS A 280 7.03 -25.04 -22.49
C HIS A 280 5.96 -25.91 -23.16
N TRP A 281 4.71 -25.43 -23.23
CA TRP A 281 3.61 -26.13 -23.88
C TRP A 281 3.86 -26.43 -25.35
N SER A 282 3.45 -27.62 -25.80
CA SER A 282 3.49 -27.95 -27.21
C SER A 282 2.39 -27.22 -28.00
N ALA A 283 2.65 -26.92 -29.27
CA ALA A 283 1.65 -26.33 -30.16
C ALA A 283 0.39 -27.21 -30.30
N GLU A 284 0.54 -28.53 -30.17
CA GLU A 284 -0.57 -29.48 -30.22
C GLU A 284 -1.47 -29.39 -28.99
N GLU A 285 -0.90 -29.28 -27.78
CA GLU A 285 -1.67 -29.09 -26.53
C GLU A 285 -2.45 -27.78 -26.55
N LEU A 286 -1.80 -26.69 -26.99
CA LEU A 286 -2.46 -25.38 -27.10
C LEU A 286 -3.57 -25.38 -28.16
N ALA A 287 -3.36 -26.05 -29.30
CA ALA A 287 -4.38 -26.20 -30.33
C ALA A 287 -5.54 -27.07 -29.85
N ALA A 288 -5.27 -28.17 -29.13
CA ALA A 288 -6.28 -29.03 -28.56
C ALA A 288 -7.16 -28.26 -27.56
N LEU A 289 -6.55 -27.49 -26.66
CA LEU A 289 -7.28 -26.64 -25.72
C LEU A 289 -8.11 -25.57 -26.43
N ALA A 290 -7.55 -24.86 -27.40
CA ALA A 290 -8.26 -23.84 -28.16
C ALA A 290 -9.45 -24.40 -28.94
N SER A 291 -9.39 -25.69 -29.32
CA SER A 291 -10.47 -26.41 -29.99
C SER A 291 -11.47 -27.08 -29.05
N SER A 292 -11.26 -27.01 -27.73
CA SER A 292 -12.16 -27.62 -26.75
C SER A 292 -13.43 -26.79 -26.55
N ASP A 293 -14.51 -27.44 -26.15
CA ASP A 293 -15.84 -26.82 -26.03
C ASP A 293 -15.89 -25.60 -25.09
N ILE A 294 -15.03 -25.55 -24.07
CA ILE A 294 -15.01 -24.50 -23.05
C ILE A 294 -13.74 -23.65 -23.15
N GLY A 295 -12.70 -24.13 -23.84
CA GLY A 295 -11.41 -23.44 -23.90
C GLY A 295 -10.69 -23.37 -22.55
N LEU A 296 -11.03 -24.21 -21.58
CA LEU A 296 -10.50 -24.20 -20.22
C LEU A 296 -9.82 -25.53 -19.88
N GLY A 297 -8.59 -25.46 -19.38
CA GLY A 297 -7.82 -26.60 -18.89
C GLY A 297 -7.34 -26.36 -17.46
N ARG A 298 -7.15 -27.42 -16.69
CA ARG A 298 -6.53 -27.33 -15.35
C ARG A 298 -5.19 -28.05 -15.39
N VAL A 299 -4.14 -27.39 -14.93
CA VAL A 299 -2.82 -28.01 -14.85
C VAL A 299 -2.67 -28.71 -13.51
N GLN A 300 -2.15 -29.94 -13.55
CA GLN A 300 -2.02 -30.82 -12.39
C GLN A 300 -0.54 -30.98 -12.01
N ASP A 301 0.06 -29.90 -11.53
CA ASP A 301 1.46 -29.89 -11.08
C ASP A 301 1.66 -28.99 -9.85
N SER A 302 1.43 -29.57 -8.68
CA SER A 302 1.78 -29.02 -7.35
C SER A 302 0.99 -27.79 -6.88
N ASP A 303 1.42 -27.24 -5.74
CA ASP A 303 0.63 -26.63 -4.67
C ASP A 303 -0.39 -25.55 -5.09
N THR A 304 -0.18 -24.86 -6.21
CA THR A 304 -1.05 -23.76 -6.68
C THR A 304 -2.03 -24.18 -7.77
N LEU A 305 -3.23 -23.56 -7.79
CA LEU A 305 -4.23 -23.82 -8.83
C LEU A 305 -3.85 -23.06 -10.10
N THR A 306 -3.49 -23.77 -11.17
CA THR A 306 -3.19 -23.16 -12.48
C THR A 306 -4.23 -23.57 -13.51
N LEU A 307 -4.81 -22.60 -14.20
CA LEU A 307 -5.78 -22.78 -15.27
C LEU A 307 -5.17 -22.35 -16.61
N MET A 308 -5.46 -23.10 -17.66
CA MET A 308 -5.18 -22.73 -19.05
C MET A 308 -6.45 -22.17 -19.66
N VAL A 309 -6.41 -20.92 -20.11
CA VAL A 309 -7.60 -20.19 -20.57
C VAL A 309 -7.40 -19.78 -22.02
N SER A 310 -8.26 -20.29 -22.90
CA SER A 310 -8.36 -19.88 -24.30
C SER A 310 -9.15 -18.58 -24.40
N THR A 311 -8.60 -17.63 -25.14
CA THR A 311 -9.23 -16.34 -25.42
C THR A 311 -9.06 -16.01 -26.90
N PRO A 312 -9.81 -15.02 -27.45
CA PRO A 312 -9.59 -14.54 -28.81
C PRO A 312 -8.16 -14.05 -29.09
N SER A 313 -7.44 -13.62 -28.05
CA SER A 313 -6.05 -13.13 -28.13
C SER A 313 -4.99 -14.23 -27.98
N GLY A 314 -5.40 -15.48 -27.73
CA GLY A 314 -4.51 -16.61 -27.50
C GLY A 314 -4.82 -17.39 -26.24
N VAL A 315 -3.96 -18.37 -25.93
CA VAL A 315 -4.05 -19.20 -24.73
C VAL A 315 -3.15 -18.63 -23.64
N TYR A 316 -3.68 -18.53 -22.43
CA TYR A 316 -2.99 -17.96 -21.27
C TYR A 316 -2.98 -18.93 -20.09
N GLU A 317 -1.90 -18.90 -19.33
CA GLU A 317 -1.81 -19.47 -17.99
C GLU A 317 -2.34 -18.47 -16.97
N ARG A 318 -3.37 -18.88 -16.23
CA ARG A 318 -3.88 -18.20 -15.04
C ARG A 318 -3.44 -18.95 -13.79
N VAL A 319 -2.49 -18.37 -13.05
CA VAL A 319 -2.14 -18.87 -11.72
C VAL A 319 -3.07 -18.25 -10.69
N VAL A 320 -3.78 -19.09 -9.95
CA VAL A 320 -4.60 -18.73 -8.79
C VAL A 320 -3.81 -19.11 -7.53
N PRO A 321 -3.17 -18.14 -6.86
CA PRO A 321 -2.32 -18.41 -5.71
C PRO A 321 -3.14 -18.97 -4.55
N HIS A 322 -2.49 -19.53 -3.53
CA HIS A 322 -3.16 -19.77 -2.26
C HIS A 322 -3.66 -18.47 -1.63
N ALA A 323 -4.60 -18.60 -0.70
CA ALA A 323 -5.07 -17.46 0.05
C ALA A 323 -3.92 -16.81 0.83
N THR A 324 -3.86 -15.48 0.81
CA THR A 324 -2.77 -14.67 1.38
C THR A 324 -2.43 -15.08 2.82
N PRO A 325 -1.18 -15.15 3.27
CA PRO A 325 -0.86 -15.55 4.64
C PRO A 325 -1.60 -14.70 5.71
N LEU A 326 -2.10 -15.35 6.75
CA LEU A 326 -2.76 -14.67 7.87
C LEU A 326 -1.72 -13.99 8.77
N ARG A 327 -2.03 -12.79 9.27
CA ARG A 327 -1.15 -12.05 10.18
C ARG A 327 -0.99 -12.84 11.50
N GLY A 328 0.26 -13.09 11.91
CA GLY A 328 0.61 -14.06 12.96
C GLY A 328 0.31 -13.65 14.40
N HIS A 329 -0.12 -12.41 14.66
CA HIS A 329 -0.34 -11.90 16.02
C HIS A 329 -1.78 -12.10 16.53
N ASP A 330 -2.73 -12.42 15.65
CA ASP A 330 -4.15 -12.56 15.98
C ASP A 330 -4.59 -14.04 16.06
N ARG A 331 -5.73 -14.30 16.73
CA ARG A 331 -6.40 -15.60 16.61
C ARG A 331 -6.76 -15.85 15.15
N ARG A 332 -6.51 -17.07 14.65
CA ARG A 332 -6.72 -17.43 13.24
C ARG A 332 -8.10 -17.04 12.69
N GLY A 333 -9.16 -17.19 13.48
CA GLY A 333 -10.51 -16.75 13.11
C GLY A 333 -10.59 -15.25 12.81
N THR A 334 -10.15 -14.42 13.75
CA THR A 334 -10.10 -12.96 13.60
C THR A 334 -9.17 -12.53 12.47
N ALA A 335 -8.00 -13.17 12.34
CA ALA A 335 -7.08 -12.89 11.24
C ALA A 335 -7.71 -13.20 9.88
N ALA A 336 -8.48 -14.28 9.77
CA ALA A 336 -9.20 -14.64 8.54
C ALA A 336 -10.33 -13.65 8.22
N GLU A 337 -11.05 -13.17 9.25
CA GLU A 337 -12.06 -12.12 9.09
C GLU A 337 -11.48 -10.83 8.53
N ILE A 338 -10.37 -10.38 9.12
CA ILE A 338 -9.63 -9.20 8.66
C ILE A 338 -9.13 -9.42 7.23
N ALA A 339 -8.53 -10.57 6.92
CA ALA A 339 -8.00 -10.84 5.57
C ALA A 339 -9.09 -10.81 4.48
N VAL A 340 -10.27 -11.35 4.74
CA VAL A 340 -11.41 -11.32 3.80
C VAL A 340 -11.89 -9.89 3.54
N GLN A 341 -11.98 -9.07 4.60
CA GLN A 341 -12.38 -7.67 4.49
C GLN A 341 -11.31 -6.83 3.79
N ASP A 342 -10.03 -7.03 4.15
CA ASP A 342 -8.89 -6.37 3.53
C ASP A 342 -8.82 -6.69 2.03
N ALA A 343 -9.07 -7.93 1.61
CA ALA A 343 -9.12 -8.30 0.19
C ALA A 343 -10.23 -7.55 -0.57
N ALA A 344 -11.42 -7.43 0.01
CA ALA A 344 -12.53 -6.70 -0.59
C ALA A 344 -12.27 -5.19 -0.65
N ALA A 345 -11.62 -4.63 0.38
CA ALA A 345 -11.26 -3.22 0.47
C ALA A 345 -10.06 -2.83 -0.40
N THR A 346 -9.13 -3.76 -0.63
CA THR A 346 -7.93 -3.56 -1.46
C THR A 346 -8.30 -3.45 -2.92
N TRP A 347 -8.96 -4.49 -3.45
CA TRP A 347 -9.25 -4.58 -4.88
C TRP A 347 -10.60 -3.95 -5.25
N GLY A 348 -11.53 -3.84 -4.29
CA GLY A 348 -12.78 -3.07 -4.38
C GLY A 348 -12.70 -1.78 -3.57
N LEU A 349 -13.81 -1.08 -3.33
CA LEU A 349 -13.80 0.14 -2.52
C LEU A 349 -14.09 -0.16 -1.03
N PRO A 350 -13.26 0.34 -0.09
CA PRO A 350 -13.49 0.19 1.36
C PRO A 350 -14.85 0.74 1.82
N ASP A 351 -15.41 1.71 1.10
CA ASP A 351 -16.69 2.35 1.42
C ASP A 351 -17.88 1.40 1.37
N PHE A 352 -17.77 0.29 0.64
CA PHE A 352 -18.79 -0.74 0.51
C PHE A 352 -18.62 -1.89 1.50
N VAL A 353 -17.49 -1.96 2.21
CA VAL A 353 -17.19 -3.01 3.18
C VAL A 353 -17.63 -2.54 4.56
N MET A 354 -18.51 -3.27 5.23
CA MET A 354 -19.00 -2.91 6.57
C MET A 354 -18.43 -3.86 7.61
N ALA A 355 -17.79 -3.28 8.63
CA ALA A 355 -17.21 -4.02 9.73
C ALA A 355 -18.29 -4.66 10.61
N PRO A 356 -17.98 -5.75 11.34
CA PRO A 356 -18.90 -6.37 12.29
C PRO A 356 -19.39 -5.35 13.31
N SER A 357 -20.70 -5.10 13.35
CA SER A 357 -21.29 -4.27 14.39
C SER A 357 -21.81 -5.14 15.54
N VAL A 358 -21.40 -4.76 16.74
CA VAL A 358 -21.75 -5.45 17.99
C VAL A 358 -22.91 -4.71 18.63
N GLU A 359 -24.07 -5.33 18.73
CA GLU A 359 -25.20 -4.76 19.46
C GLU A 359 -25.42 -5.45 20.80
N ARG A 360 -25.70 -4.64 21.84
CA ARG A 360 -26.13 -5.13 23.15
C ARG A 360 -27.65 -5.26 23.16
N LYS A 361 -28.15 -6.50 23.28
CA LYS A 361 -29.57 -6.76 23.54
C LYS A 361 -29.72 -7.47 24.90
N GLY A 362 -30.08 -6.71 25.93
CA GLY A 362 -30.13 -7.19 27.31
C GLY A 362 -28.73 -7.42 27.90
N ARG A 363 -28.51 -8.54 28.60
CA ARG A 363 -27.18 -8.95 29.10
C ARG A 363 -26.29 -9.61 28.03
N GLY A 364 -26.81 -9.86 26.83
CA GLY A 364 -26.10 -10.52 25.74
C GLY A 364 -25.52 -9.53 24.72
N VAL A 365 -24.35 -9.87 24.19
CA VAL A 365 -23.69 -9.20 23.07
C VAL A 365 -23.96 -10.04 21.82
N ARG A 366 -24.47 -9.44 20.75
CA ARG A 366 -24.72 -10.15 19.49
C ARG A 366 -24.23 -9.33 18.30
N GLU A 367 -23.32 -9.94 17.55
CA GLU A 367 -22.84 -9.43 16.26
C GLU A 367 -23.88 -9.67 15.16
N ILE A 368 -23.96 -8.74 14.20
CA ILE A 368 -24.87 -8.82 13.06
C ILE A 368 -24.37 -9.83 12.01
N SER A 369 -23.08 -9.79 11.69
CA SER A 369 -22.36 -10.73 10.82
C SER A 369 -20.85 -10.50 10.89
N ASP A 370 -20.07 -11.43 10.36
CA ASP A 370 -18.60 -11.38 10.27
C ASP A 370 -18.14 -10.34 9.21
N GLY A 371 -19.05 -9.90 8.34
CA GLY A 371 -18.89 -8.75 7.44
C GLY A 371 -20.10 -8.57 6.53
N LEU A 372 -20.32 -7.35 6.03
CA LEU A 372 -21.28 -7.09 4.95
C LEU A 372 -20.59 -6.35 3.80
N LEU A 373 -21.00 -6.63 2.57
CA LEU A 373 -20.76 -5.74 1.44
C LEU A 373 -22.08 -5.10 1.03
N VAL A 374 -22.11 -3.79 0.80
CA VAL A 374 -23.30 -3.06 0.31
C VAL A 374 -22.88 -2.07 -0.77
N VAL A 375 -23.38 -2.28 -1.98
CA VAL A 375 -23.10 -1.46 -3.16
C VAL A 375 -24.39 -1.22 -3.94
N GLY A 376 -24.83 0.04 -3.98
CA GLY A 376 -26.13 0.40 -4.57
C GLY A 376 -27.29 -0.30 -3.84
N ASP A 377 -28.13 -0.99 -4.61
CA ASP A 377 -29.29 -1.77 -4.15
C ASP A 377 -28.96 -3.24 -3.86
N ARG A 378 -27.68 -3.65 -3.93
CA ARG A 378 -27.26 -5.04 -3.71
C ARG A 378 -26.33 -5.18 -2.52
N GLY A 379 -26.50 -6.30 -1.81
CA GLY A 379 -25.71 -6.62 -0.63
C GLY A 379 -25.29 -8.08 -0.54
N VAL A 380 -24.20 -8.30 0.18
CA VAL A 380 -23.66 -9.63 0.50
C VAL A 380 -23.51 -9.74 2.01
N VAL A 381 -24.09 -10.78 2.60
CA VAL A 381 -23.84 -11.15 4.00
C VAL A 381 -22.72 -12.18 4.04
N VAL A 382 -21.62 -11.86 4.71
CA VAL A 382 -20.44 -12.73 4.79
C VAL A 382 -20.40 -13.44 6.14
N GLN A 383 -20.12 -14.74 6.10
CA GLN A 383 -19.82 -15.58 7.25
C GLN A 383 -18.53 -16.34 7.01
N ILE A 384 -17.62 -16.28 7.97
CA ILE A 384 -16.26 -16.81 7.85
C ILE A 384 -16.09 -17.91 8.88
N LYS A 385 -15.54 -19.05 8.45
CA LYS A 385 -15.29 -20.21 9.32
C LYS A 385 -13.87 -20.69 9.09
N ALA A 386 -13.01 -20.41 10.07
CA ALA A 386 -11.60 -20.76 10.03
C ALA A 386 -11.34 -22.07 10.79
N ARG A 387 -10.53 -22.96 10.21
CA ARG A 387 -10.06 -24.18 10.88
C ARG A 387 -8.96 -23.84 11.87
N GLU A 388 -9.29 -23.90 13.17
CA GLU A 388 -8.30 -23.78 14.26
C GLU A 388 -7.58 -25.11 14.51
N GLY A 389 -6.26 -25.11 14.71
CA GLY A 389 -5.45 -26.30 15.00
C GLY A 389 -5.06 -27.13 13.77
N GLU A 390 -4.34 -28.23 14.00
CA GLU A 390 -3.86 -29.12 12.93
C GLU A 390 -5.03 -29.87 12.25
N PRO A 391 -5.02 -30.00 10.91
CA PRO A 391 -5.95 -30.85 10.18
C PRO A 391 -5.86 -32.30 10.63
N GLY A 392 -7.02 -32.94 10.77
CA GLY A 392 -7.14 -34.36 11.06
C GLY A 392 -7.22 -35.19 9.77
N THR A 393 -7.96 -36.29 9.82
CA THR A 393 -8.17 -37.15 8.63
C THR A 393 -9.12 -36.48 7.63
N ALA A 394 -8.96 -36.77 6.33
CA ALA A 394 -9.80 -36.21 5.26
C ALA A 394 -11.32 -36.31 5.57
N GLY A 395 -11.80 -37.47 6.05
CA GLY A 395 -13.21 -37.65 6.41
C GLY A 395 -13.69 -36.78 7.58
N ARG A 396 -12.82 -36.47 8.54
CA ARG A 396 -13.12 -35.53 9.64
C ARG A 396 -13.18 -34.11 9.13
N GLU A 397 -12.25 -33.71 8.26
CA GLU A 397 -12.24 -32.37 7.68
C GLU A 397 -13.44 -32.16 6.75
N THR A 398 -13.80 -33.14 5.92
CA THR A 398 -15.06 -33.13 5.15
C THR A 398 -16.28 -32.91 6.05
N SER A 399 -16.37 -33.66 7.15
CA SER A 399 -17.48 -33.54 8.11
C SER A 399 -17.48 -32.18 8.81
N TRP A 400 -16.29 -31.65 9.11
CA TRP A 400 -16.13 -30.32 9.69
C TRP A 400 -16.62 -29.24 8.71
N VAL A 401 -16.19 -29.29 7.44
CA VAL A 401 -16.62 -28.33 6.41
C VAL A 401 -18.14 -28.35 6.27
N PHE A 402 -18.77 -29.50 6.10
CA PHE A 402 -20.24 -29.57 5.99
C PHE A 402 -20.96 -29.02 7.22
N LYS A 403 -20.43 -29.31 8.42
CA LYS A 403 -20.97 -28.74 9.66
C LYS A 403 -20.87 -27.21 9.68
N GLN A 404 -19.74 -26.66 9.23
CA GLN A 404 -19.55 -25.21 9.17
C GLN A 404 -20.44 -24.55 8.12
N LEU A 405 -20.56 -25.11 6.92
CA LEU A 405 -21.46 -24.63 5.86
C LEU A 405 -22.91 -24.58 6.35
N ALA A 406 -23.39 -25.65 6.99
CA ALA A 406 -24.74 -25.70 7.53
C ALA A 406 -24.97 -24.68 8.67
N ALA A 407 -23.96 -24.44 9.52
CA ALA A 407 -24.05 -23.45 10.60
C ALA A 407 -24.04 -22.01 10.06
N ALA A 408 -23.11 -21.69 9.16
CA ALA A 408 -22.99 -20.39 8.52
C ALA A 408 -24.23 -20.05 7.70
N GLY A 409 -24.76 -21.00 6.93
CA GLY A 409 -26.02 -20.84 6.20
C GLY A 409 -27.17 -20.43 7.12
N LYS A 410 -27.34 -21.08 8.28
CA LYS A 410 -28.37 -20.69 9.26
C LYS A 410 -28.15 -19.28 9.82
N GLN A 411 -26.90 -18.90 10.07
CA GLN A 411 -26.54 -17.56 10.56
C GLN A 411 -26.91 -16.49 9.51
N ILE A 412 -26.51 -16.70 8.25
CA ILE A 412 -26.84 -15.81 7.12
C ILE A 412 -28.35 -15.59 7.01
N HIS A 413 -29.15 -16.65 6.97
CA HIS A 413 -30.61 -16.52 6.88
C HIS A 413 -31.19 -15.72 8.05
N GLY A 414 -30.65 -15.93 9.26
CA GLY A 414 -31.02 -15.17 10.44
C GLY A 414 -30.69 -13.68 10.31
N THR A 415 -29.50 -13.36 9.78
CA THR A 415 -29.03 -11.99 9.54
C THR A 415 -29.84 -11.29 8.45
N VAL A 416 -30.04 -11.92 7.29
CA VAL A 416 -30.82 -11.33 6.19
C VAL A 416 -32.25 -11.06 6.60
N ARG A 417 -32.91 -12.00 7.30
CA ARG A 417 -34.26 -11.77 7.83
C ARG A 417 -34.33 -10.56 8.76
N ARG A 418 -33.27 -10.33 9.55
CA ARG A 418 -33.16 -9.17 10.43
C ARG A 418 -32.93 -7.89 9.63
N LEU A 419 -32.01 -7.90 8.67
CA LEU A 419 -31.71 -6.75 7.81
C LEU A 419 -32.92 -6.31 6.99
N LYS A 420 -33.74 -7.24 6.52
CA LYS A 420 -35.00 -6.93 5.81
C LYS A 420 -36.08 -6.28 6.70
N ALA A 421 -35.90 -6.23 8.02
CA ALA A 421 -36.90 -5.68 8.93
C ALA A 421 -36.73 -4.18 9.16
N GLU A 422 -35.49 -3.68 9.25
CA GLU A 422 -35.20 -2.28 9.53
C GLU A 422 -33.79 -1.89 9.03
N GLY A 423 -33.60 -0.60 8.74
CA GLY A 423 -32.28 -0.06 8.43
C GLY A 423 -31.32 -0.15 9.62
N VAL A 424 -30.02 -0.30 9.33
CA VAL A 424 -28.97 -0.55 10.34
C VAL A 424 -27.88 0.52 10.27
N GLN A 425 -27.34 0.89 11.43
CA GLN A 425 -26.15 1.73 11.50
C GLN A 425 -24.91 0.84 11.56
N MET A 426 -23.93 1.09 10.69
CA MET A 426 -22.69 0.33 10.61
C MET A 426 -21.49 1.25 10.44
N VAL A 427 -20.28 0.68 10.53
CA VAL A 427 -19.04 1.38 10.24
C VAL A 427 -18.44 0.75 8.99
N ASN A 428 -18.13 1.57 7.98
CA ASN A 428 -17.52 1.07 6.74
C ASN A 428 -16.00 0.88 6.90
N GLY A 429 -15.33 0.34 5.86
CA GLY A 429 -13.89 0.08 5.83
C GLY A 429 -13.02 1.35 5.93
N ARG A 430 -13.63 2.53 5.86
CA ARG A 430 -12.99 3.84 6.12
C ARG A 430 -13.27 4.37 7.53
N GLY A 431 -13.90 3.60 8.40
CA GLY A 431 -14.24 4.03 9.75
C GLY A 431 -15.42 5.02 9.83
N ARG A 432 -16.15 5.25 8.72
CA ARG A 432 -17.30 6.17 8.68
C ARG A 432 -18.54 5.45 9.17
N SER A 433 -19.34 6.13 9.99
CA SER A 433 -20.65 5.63 10.44
C SER A 433 -21.69 5.85 9.35
N VAL A 434 -22.29 4.76 8.86
CA VAL A 434 -23.22 4.75 7.71
C VAL A 434 -24.55 4.13 8.12
N ARG A 435 -25.66 4.78 7.74
CA ARG A 435 -26.99 4.18 7.83
C ARG A 435 -27.28 3.47 6.50
N ILE A 436 -27.62 2.19 6.59
CA ILE A 436 -28.00 1.37 5.43
C ILE A 436 -29.51 1.14 5.48
N ASP A 437 -30.21 1.47 4.41
CA ASP A 437 -31.61 1.10 4.21
C ASP A 437 -31.73 -0.38 3.81
N SER A 438 -31.40 -1.26 4.76
CA SER A 438 -31.29 -2.69 4.56
C SER A 438 -32.52 -3.38 3.94
N PRO A 439 -33.78 -2.94 4.17
CA PRO A 439 -34.94 -3.49 3.49
C PRO A 439 -34.98 -3.24 1.97
N ALA A 440 -34.37 -2.15 1.49
CA ALA A 440 -34.29 -1.84 0.06
C ALA A 440 -33.15 -2.59 -0.67
N VAL A 441 -32.29 -3.29 0.09
CA VAL A 441 -31.15 -4.03 -0.45
C VAL A 441 -31.55 -5.47 -0.79
N ASP A 442 -31.18 -5.93 -1.98
CA ASP A 442 -31.26 -7.33 -2.36
C ASP A 442 -30.03 -8.11 -1.88
N TRP A 443 -30.25 -9.20 -1.16
CA TRP A 443 -29.21 -9.87 -0.36
C TRP A 443 -28.88 -11.27 -0.88
N VAL A 444 -27.59 -11.55 -1.03
CA VAL A 444 -27.03 -12.90 -1.16
C VAL A 444 -26.14 -13.23 0.03
N GLY A 445 -26.05 -14.50 0.39
CA GLY A 445 -25.17 -15.00 1.43
C GLY A 445 -23.88 -15.58 0.87
N VAL A 446 -22.75 -15.34 1.53
CA VAL A 446 -21.48 -16.00 1.24
C VAL A 446 -20.92 -16.62 2.51
N THR A 447 -20.61 -17.92 2.45
CA THR A 447 -19.85 -18.62 3.47
C THR A 447 -18.43 -18.84 2.97
N ILE A 448 -17.45 -18.31 3.70
CA ILE A 448 -16.03 -18.46 3.38
C ILE A 448 -15.40 -19.46 4.34
N ILE A 449 -14.78 -20.50 3.79
CA ILE A 449 -14.01 -21.49 4.53
C ILE A 449 -12.52 -21.14 4.42
N GLU A 450 -11.92 -20.84 5.57
CA GLU A 450 -10.47 -20.72 5.73
C GLU A 450 -9.94 -22.03 6.29
N HIS A 451 -9.20 -22.77 5.46
CA HIS A 451 -8.69 -24.08 5.80
C HIS A 451 -7.28 -24.25 5.21
N PRO A 452 -6.27 -24.66 5.99
CA PRO A 452 -4.90 -24.78 5.50
C PRO A 452 -4.73 -25.86 4.42
N ASP A 453 -5.51 -26.94 4.49
CA ASP A 453 -5.50 -28.06 3.54
C ASP A 453 -6.93 -28.57 3.26
N PRO A 454 -7.74 -27.83 2.49
CA PRO A 454 -9.16 -28.16 2.32
C PRO A 454 -9.33 -29.50 1.58
N PRO A 455 -10.35 -30.31 1.92
CA PRO A 455 -10.62 -31.56 1.20
C PRO A 455 -10.80 -31.31 -0.30
N GLN A 456 -10.02 -32.03 -1.12
CA GLN A 456 -10.10 -31.95 -2.58
C GLN A 456 -11.43 -32.54 -3.09
N ASP A 457 -11.94 -31.98 -4.18
CA ASP A 457 -13.14 -32.43 -4.90
C ASP A 457 -14.39 -32.59 -4.03
N LEU A 458 -14.50 -31.79 -2.97
CA LEU A 458 -15.62 -31.84 -2.05
C LEU A 458 -16.90 -31.30 -2.71
N PRO A 459 -17.94 -32.14 -2.95
CA PRO A 459 -19.17 -31.67 -3.57
C PRO A 459 -19.96 -30.78 -2.62
N VAL A 460 -20.42 -29.63 -3.11
CA VAL A 460 -21.26 -28.70 -2.36
C VAL A 460 -22.67 -28.75 -2.91
N ALA A 461 -23.64 -29.09 -2.06
CA ALA A 461 -25.04 -29.07 -2.46
C ALA A 461 -25.54 -27.64 -2.63
N ALA A 462 -26.40 -27.42 -3.63
CA ALA A 462 -27.13 -26.16 -3.75
C ALA A 462 -28.00 -25.93 -2.51
N HIS A 463 -27.91 -24.73 -1.93
CA HIS A 463 -28.73 -24.34 -0.80
C HIS A 463 -30.12 -23.87 -1.27
N HIS A 464 -31.16 -24.58 -0.85
CA HIS A 464 -32.56 -24.20 -1.10
C HIS A 464 -33.10 -23.41 0.09
N GLY A 465 -32.87 -22.10 0.09
CA GLY A 465 -33.38 -21.15 1.08
C GLY A 465 -34.03 -19.93 0.43
N SER A 466 -34.70 -19.09 1.22
CA SER A 466 -35.27 -17.83 0.73
C SER A 466 -34.21 -16.80 0.35
N THR A 467 -32.98 -17.02 0.79
CA THR A 467 -31.81 -16.22 0.43
C THR A 467 -30.77 -17.17 -0.14
N PRO A 468 -30.26 -16.94 -1.36
CA PRO A 468 -29.23 -17.79 -1.92
C PRO A 468 -27.95 -17.71 -1.08
N VAL A 469 -27.26 -18.83 -0.90
CA VAL A 469 -26.02 -18.92 -0.12
C VAL A 469 -24.95 -19.65 -0.94
N ILE A 470 -23.81 -18.99 -1.11
CA ILE A 470 -22.65 -19.46 -1.89
C ILE A 470 -21.54 -19.85 -0.92
N ALA A 471 -20.91 -21.00 -1.15
CA ALA A 471 -19.77 -21.47 -0.38
C ALA A 471 -18.48 -21.27 -1.19
N LEU A 472 -17.48 -20.63 -0.57
CA LEU A 472 -16.18 -20.32 -1.18
C LEU A 472 -15.04 -20.73 -0.24
N LEU A 473 -13.87 -21.06 -0.80
CA LEU A 473 -12.62 -20.96 -0.05
C LEU A 473 -12.20 -19.49 0.05
N ARG A 474 -11.37 -19.13 1.04
CA ARG A 474 -10.81 -17.76 1.10
C ARG A 474 -10.01 -17.40 -0.16
N ARG A 475 -9.31 -18.37 -0.76
CA ARG A 475 -8.63 -18.22 -2.05
C ARG A 475 -9.58 -17.75 -3.15
N ASP A 476 -10.77 -18.35 -3.23
CA ASP A 476 -11.75 -18.05 -4.29
C ASP A 476 -12.27 -16.62 -4.14
N TRP A 477 -12.48 -16.16 -2.91
CA TRP A 477 -12.85 -14.79 -2.60
C TRP A 477 -11.77 -13.79 -3.05
N GLU A 478 -10.51 -14.05 -2.69
CA GLU A 478 -9.37 -13.23 -3.11
C GLU A 478 -9.19 -13.24 -4.63
N PHE A 479 -9.41 -14.39 -5.29
CA PHE A 479 -9.41 -14.52 -6.74
C PHE A 479 -10.46 -13.60 -7.38
N LEU A 480 -11.72 -13.63 -6.94
CA LEU A 480 -12.78 -12.82 -7.55
C LEU A 480 -12.47 -11.31 -7.47
N PHE A 481 -11.97 -10.87 -6.31
CA PHE A 481 -11.58 -9.48 -6.10
C PHE A 481 -10.35 -9.09 -6.93
N ASN A 482 -9.32 -9.93 -6.98
CA ASN A 482 -8.14 -9.70 -7.83
C ASN A 482 -8.50 -9.72 -9.33
N GLN A 483 -9.43 -10.59 -9.74
CA GLN A 483 -9.85 -10.75 -11.13
C GLN A 483 -10.67 -9.55 -11.63
N LEU A 484 -11.63 -9.07 -10.82
CA LEU A 484 -12.59 -8.05 -11.24
C LEU A 484 -12.22 -6.63 -10.79
N ARG A 485 -11.41 -6.47 -9.74
CA ARG A 485 -10.99 -5.18 -9.14
C ARG A 485 -12.15 -4.18 -8.96
N SER A 486 -13.31 -4.68 -8.53
CA SER A 486 -14.54 -3.92 -8.33
C SER A 486 -15.48 -4.63 -7.35
N THR A 487 -15.96 -3.92 -6.33
CA THR A 487 -16.96 -4.48 -5.41
C THR A 487 -18.29 -4.67 -6.12
N HIS A 488 -18.71 -3.70 -6.94
CA HIS A 488 -19.94 -3.79 -7.73
C HIS A 488 -19.93 -5.01 -8.65
N ALA A 489 -18.82 -5.28 -9.35
CA ALA A 489 -18.70 -6.42 -10.24
C ALA A 489 -18.71 -7.76 -9.47
N VAL A 490 -17.97 -7.87 -8.36
CA VAL A 490 -17.97 -9.08 -7.53
C VAL A 490 -19.35 -9.36 -6.94
N VAL A 491 -20.02 -8.35 -6.39
CA VAL A 491 -21.39 -8.48 -5.86
C VAL A 491 -22.35 -8.88 -6.98
N SER A 492 -22.23 -8.27 -8.17
CA SER A 492 -23.05 -8.62 -9.32
C SER A 492 -22.83 -10.05 -9.81
N TYR A 493 -21.58 -10.53 -9.78
CA TYR A 493 -21.23 -11.92 -10.08
C TYR A 493 -21.89 -12.87 -9.06
N LEU A 494 -21.76 -12.61 -7.76
CA LEU A 494 -22.38 -13.43 -6.71
C LEU A 494 -23.91 -13.49 -6.82
N HIS A 495 -24.54 -12.37 -7.18
CA HIS A 495 -25.98 -12.33 -7.47
C HIS A 495 -26.35 -13.11 -8.74
N ARG A 496 -25.55 -12.98 -9.81
CA ARG A 496 -25.78 -13.71 -11.07
C ARG A 496 -25.73 -15.22 -10.87
N VAL A 497 -24.79 -15.70 -10.06
CA VAL A 497 -24.57 -17.13 -9.88
C VAL A 497 -25.55 -17.73 -8.88
N GLY A 498 -25.86 -17.03 -7.79
CA GLY A 498 -26.89 -17.41 -6.82
C GLY A 498 -26.71 -18.77 -6.13
N ALA A 499 -25.64 -19.50 -6.40
CA ALA A 499 -25.38 -20.83 -5.85
C ALA A 499 -23.87 -21.10 -5.84
N SER A 500 -23.44 -22.01 -4.97
CA SER A 500 -22.07 -22.51 -4.93
C SER A 500 -21.68 -23.21 -6.23
N ALA A 501 -20.39 -23.17 -6.57
CA ALA A 501 -19.82 -24.11 -7.53
C ALA A 501 -20.11 -25.56 -7.09
N PRO A 502 -20.20 -26.53 -8.04
CA PRO A 502 -20.42 -27.93 -7.71
C PRO A 502 -19.40 -28.52 -6.73
N VAL A 503 -18.17 -27.99 -6.76
CA VAL A 503 -17.04 -28.39 -5.92
C VAL A 503 -16.54 -27.18 -5.14
N LEU A 504 -16.28 -27.35 -3.83
CA LEU A 504 -15.68 -26.30 -3.01
C LEU A 504 -14.27 -25.98 -3.50
N GLY A 505 -13.96 -24.70 -3.72
CA GLY A 505 -12.69 -24.29 -4.30
C GLY A 505 -12.69 -24.22 -5.82
N GLY A 506 -13.78 -24.61 -6.49
CA GLY A 506 -13.94 -24.62 -7.95
C GLY A 506 -14.54 -23.34 -8.55
N GLU A 507 -14.58 -22.25 -7.77
CA GLU A 507 -15.12 -20.98 -8.23
C GLU A 507 -14.31 -20.35 -9.38
N PRO A 508 -12.96 -20.40 -9.39
CA PRO A 508 -12.19 -19.90 -10.52
C PRO A 508 -12.54 -20.60 -11.84
N GLU A 509 -12.68 -21.92 -11.84
CA GLU A 509 -13.11 -22.67 -13.03
C GLU A 509 -14.49 -22.20 -13.50
N ARG A 510 -15.46 -22.12 -12.59
CA ARG A 510 -16.82 -21.67 -12.88
C ARG A 510 -16.89 -20.22 -13.38
N TYR A 511 -16.01 -19.36 -12.88
CA TYR A 511 -15.84 -17.99 -13.39
C TYR A 511 -15.44 -18.02 -14.87
N TYR A 512 -14.43 -18.81 -15.23
CA TYR A 512 -13.94 -18.88 -16.60
C TYR A 512 -14.92 -19.53 -17.57
N GLU A 513 -15.69 -20.52 -17.13
CA GLU A 513 -16.82 -21.06 -17.90
C GLU A 513 -17.84 -19.96 -18.26
N LEU A 514 -18.19 -19.11 -17.28
CA LEU A 514 -19.11 -17.99 -17.51
C LEU A 514 -18.48 -16.87 -18.35
N ALA A 515 -17.18 -16.60 -18.19
CA ALA A 515 -16.47 -15.63 -19.00
C ALA A 515 -16.39 -16.05 -20.47
N ALA A 516 -16.16 -17.34 -20.75
CA ALA A 516 -16.19 -17.90 -22.10
C ALA A 516 -17.60 -17.75 -22.70
N ALA A 517 -18.65 -18.13 -21.95
CA ALA A 517 -20.03 -17.97 -22.39
C ALA A 517 -20.41 -16.51 -22.65
N ASP A 518 -19.91 -15.56 -21.85
CA ASP A 518 -20.13 -14.12 -22.07
C ASP A 518 -19.42 -13.61 -23.34
N ALA A 519 -18.24 -14.14 -23.65
CA ALA A 519 -17.48 -13.79 -24.86
C ALA A 519 -18.13 -14.34 -26.13
N GLU A 520 -18.79 -15.49 -26.05
CA GLU A 520 -19.53 -16.10 -27.16
C GLU A 520 -20.93 -15.50 -27.36
N ALA A 521 -21.49 -14.85 -26.33
CA ALA A 521 -22.81 -14.26 -26.39
C ALA A 521 -22.88 -13.11 -27.41
N ALA A 522 -23.94 -13.13 -28.24
CA ALA A 522 -24.19 -12.01 -29.14
C ALA A 522 -24.54 -10.74 -28.34
N PRO A 523 -24.00 -9.56 -28.72
CA PRO A 523 -24.40 -8.30 -28.13
C PRO A 523 -25.91 -8.08 -28.20
N GLY A 524 -26.48 -7.50 -27.15
CA GLY A 524 -27.87 -7.05 -27.16
C GLY A 524 -28.11 -5.94 -28.21
N GLU A 525 -29.37 -5.75 -28.59
CA GLU A 525 -29.74 -4.65 -29.49
C GLU A 525 -29.44 -3.30 -28.84
N VAL A 526 -28.75 -2.43 -29.58
CA VAL A 526 -28.49 -1.05 -29.15
C VAL A 526 -29.72 -0.22 -29.45
N ASP A 527 -30.19 0.57 -28.48
CA ASP A 527 -31.30 1.49 -28.69
C ASP A 527 -30.97 2.47 -29.85
N PRO A 528 -31.76 2.49 -30.94
CA PRO A 528 -31.56 3.40 -32.06
C PRO A 528 -31.57 4.89 -31.67
N SER A 529 -32.18 5.24 -30.54
CA SER A 529 -32.16 6.60 -30.01
C SER A 529 -30.74 7.09 -29.69
N TRP A 530 -29.82 6.18 -29.36
CA TRP A 530 -28.44 6.51 -29.01
C TRP A 530 -27.57 6.78 -30.24
N ALA A 531 -27.85 6.11 -31.37
CA ALA A 531 -27.14 6.35 -32.63
C ALA A 531 -27.33 7.79 -33.14
N LYS A 532 -28.48 8.42 -32.85
CA LYS A 532 -28.74 9.83 -33.18
C LYS A 532 -27.82 10.82 -32.45
N ARG A 533 -27.25 10.41 -31.32
CA ARG A 533 -26.35 11.25 -30.51
C ARG A 533 -24.88 11.15 -30.92
N GLY A 534 -24.57 10.39 -31.98
CA GLY A 534 -23.20 10.23 -32.48
C GLY A 534 -22.29 9.40 -31.57
N GLY A 535 -22.84 8.67 -30.60
CA GLY A 535 -22.10 7.76 -29.75
C GLY A 535 -21.67 6.50 -30.51
N GLN A 536 -20.51 5.96 -30.15
CA GLN A 536 -20.03 4.68 -30.67
C GLN A 536 -20.60 3.55 -29.79
N PRO A 537 -21.47 2.67 -30.31
CA PRO A 537 -21.87 1.48 -29.57
C PRO A 537 -20.65 0.59 -29.38
N CYS A 538 -20.49 0.06 -28.18
CA CYS A 538 -19.47 -0.92 -27.90
C CYS A 538 -20.05 -1.98 -26.95
N SER A 539 -19.59 -3.22 -27.09
CA SER A 539 -20.04 -4.37 -26.31
C SER A 539 -18.83 -5.12 -25.82
N VAL A 540 -18.85 -5.48 -24.54
CA VAL A 540 -17.79 -6.25 -23.88
C VAL A 540 -18.44 -7.37 -23.06
N PRO A 541 -17.74 -8.49 -22.84
CA PRO A 541 -18.19 -9.54 -21.93
C PRO A 541 -18.46 -8.97 -20.54
N LEU A 542 -19.51 -9.48 -19.84
CA LEU A 542 -19.78 -9.07 -18.46
C LEU A 542 -18.65 -9.51 -17.52
N LEU A 543 -18.13 -10.73 -17.74
CA LEU A 543 -16.95 -11.27 -17.06
C LEU A 543 -15.77 -11.31 -18.03
N PRO A 544 -14.72 -10.49 -17.83
CA PRO A 544 -13.53 -10.56 -18.65
C PRO A 544 -12.69 -11.80 -18.32
N ALA A 545 -12.18 -12.49 -19.33
CA ALA A 545 -11.26 -13.60 -19.13
C ALA A 545 -9.92 -13.11 -18.53
N ALA A 546 -9.37 -12.04 -19.12
CA ALA A 546 -8.15 -11.42 -18.62
C ALA A 546 -8.43 -10.68 -17.29
N PRO A 547 -7.53 -10.78 -16.28
CA PRO A 547 -7.67 -10.01 -15.06
C PRO A 547 -7.73 -8.51 -15.34
N ALA A 548 -8.53 -7.78 -14.57
CA ALA A 548 -8.71 -6.35 -14.76
C ALA A 548 -7.36 -5.60 -14.66
N GLY A 549 -7.02 -4.82 -15.70
CA GLY A 549 -5.76 -4.07 -15.80
C GLY A 549 -4.56 -4.88 -16.29
N SER A 550 -4.73 -6.15 -16.69
CA SER A 550 -3.64 -6.94 -17.27
C SER A 550 -3.22 -6.47 -18.67
N ASP A 551 -4.10 -5.78 -19.38
CA ASP A 551 -3.87 -5.16 -20.68
C ASP A 551 -3.12 -3.81 -20.56
N ASP A 552 -3.48 -3.04 -19.54
CA ASP A 552 -2.93 -1.71 -19.27
C ASP A 552 -3.10 -1.34 -17.77
N ASP A 553 -2.13 -1.76 -16.95
CA ASP A 553 -2.21 -1.57 -15.49
C ASP A 553 -2.15 -0.09 -15.08
N GLU A 554 -1.44 0.72 -15.86
CA GLU A 554 -1.36 2.17 -15.66
C GLU A 554 -2.74 2.82 -15.84
N ALA A 555 -3.40 2.53 -16.95
CA ALA A 555 -4.74 3.03 -17.24
C ALA A 555 -5.78 2.49 -16.24
N HIS A 556 -5.70 1.22 -15.87
CA HIS A 556 -6.62 0.69 -14.87
C HIS A 556 -6.44 1.37 -13.51
N THR A 557 -5.19 1.57 -13.08
CA THR A 557 -4.83 2.24 -11.83
C THR A 557 -5.31 3.70 -11.82
N MET A 558 -5.30 4.39 -12.96
CA MET A 558 -5.88 5.72 -13.11
C MET A 558 -7.35 5.77 -12.64
N VAL A 559 -8.18 4.82 -13.09
CA VAL A 559 -9.59 4.75 -12.67
C VAL A 559 -9.71 4.45 -11.18
N ARG A 560 -8.82 3.60 -10.64
CA ARG A 560 -8.79 3.34 -9.19
C ARG A 560 -8.51 4.61 -8.39
N ILE A 561 -7.47 5.36 -8.74
CA ILE A 561 -7.10 6.59 -8.03
C ILE A 561 -8.23 7.61 -8.11
N MET A 562 -8.86 7.76 -9.27
CA MET A 562 -10.03 8.61 -9.41
C MET A 562 -11.16 8.22 -8.43
N LEU A 563 -11.50 6.92 -8.33
CA LEU A 563 -12.52 6.45 -7.38
C LEU A 563 -12.14 6.73 -5.93
N GLU A 564 -10.85 6.60 -5.59
CA GLU A 564 -10.31 6.91 -4.27
C GLU A 564 -10.35 8.40 -3.94
N ASP A 565 -10.03 9.27 -4.90
CA ASP A 565 -10.19 10.72 -4.77
C ASP A 565 -11.65 11.10 -4.51
N VAL A 566 -12.59 10.49 -5.25
CA VAL A 566 -14.03 10.67 -4.98
C VAL A 566 -14.36 10.18 -3.58
N ALA A 567 -13.94 8.97 -3.20
CA ALA A 567 -14.26 8.40 -1.89
C ALA A 567 -13.69 9.22 -0.71
N THR A 568 -12.54 9.88 -0.89
CA THR A 568 -11.85 10.67 0.15
C THR A 568 -12.17 12.17 0.12
N SER A 569 -12.98 12.61 -0.84
CA SER A 569 -13.40 14.01 -0.94
C SER A 569 -14.13 14.49 0.32
N PRO A 570 -13.84 15.72 0.80
CA PRO A 570 -14.50 16.29 1.96
C PRO A 570 -15.99 16.49 1.67
N MET A 571 -16.84 16.04 2.59
CA MET A 571 -18.30 16.07 2.41
C MET A 571 -19.03 16.26 3.75
N ASN A 572 -20.28 16.75 3.69
CA ASN A 572 -21.08 16.90 4.90
C ASN A 572 -21.59 15.54 5.39
N PRO A 573 -21.63 15.27 6.70
CA PRO A 573 -22.11 13.99 7.24
C PRO A 573 -23.54 13.59 6.78
N GLY A 574 -24.40 14.57 6.47
CA GLY A 574 -25.76 14.33 6.00
C GLY A 574 -25.88 13.93 4.52
N GLU A 575 -24.82 14.02 3.74
CA GLU A 575 -24.81 13.75 2.29
C GLU A 575 -24.34 12.33 1.97
N TRP A 576 -23.98 11.54 2.98
CA TRP A 576 -23.33 10.23 2.81
C TRP A 576 -24.14 9.24 1.99
N GLU A 577 -25.44 9.15 2.22
CA GLU A 577 -26.30 8.22 1.47
C GLU A 577 -26.33 8.55 -0.04
N ALA A 578 -26.31 9.83 -0.40
CA ALA A 578 -26.20 10.26 -1.79
C ALA A 578 -24.80 9.97 -2.36
N TRP A 579 -23.75 10.18 -1.55
CA TRP A 579 -22.38 9.88 -1.96
C TRP A 579 -22.11 8.40 -2.17
N GLN A 580 -22.70 7.53 -1.36
CA GLN A 580 -22.61 6.08 -1.56
C GLN A 580 -23.24 5.65 -2.89
N ARG A 581 -24.33 6.29 -3.31
CA ARG A 581 -24.93 6.08 -4.64
C ARG A 581 -24.02 6.56 -5.76
N VAL A 582 -23.35 7.71 -5.59
CA VAL A 582 -22.34 8.22 -6.53
C VAL A 582 -21.20 7.21 -6.71
N LEU A 583 -20.62 6.73 -5.61
CA LEU A 583 -19.56 5.72 -5.64
C LEU A 583 -20.04 4.42 -6.30
N ALA A 584 -21.25 3.96 -5.97
CA ALA A 584 -21.82 2.75 -6.56
C ALA A 584 -22.04 2.90 -8.08
N SER A 585 -22.47 4.09 -8.52
CA SER A 585 -22.64 4.41 -9.94
C SER A 585 -21.30 4.35 -10.67
N LEU A 586 -20.25 4.97 -10.10
CA LEU A 586 -18.92 4.96 -10.71
C LEU A 586 -18.29 3.55 -10.73
N ASP A 587 -18.41 2.79 -9.64
CA ASP A 587 -17.91 1.41 -9.56
C ASP A 587 -18.74 0.45 -10.45
N SER A 588 -19.94 0.84 -10.90
CA SER A 588 -20.74 0.07 -11.85
C SER A 588 -20.21 0.08 -13.28
N LEU A 589 -19.21 0.94 -13.59
CA LEU A 589 -18.54 0.95 -14.89
C LEU A 589 -18.03 -0.48 -15.22
N PRO A 590 -18.43 -1.06 -16.37
CA PRO A 590 -18.07 -2.45 -16.68
C PRO A 590 -16.56 -2.64 -16.68
N VAL A 591 -16.11 -3.75 -16.11
CA VAL A 591 -14.68 -4.03 -15.88
C VAL A 591 -13.87 -3.94 -17.18
N GLY A 592 -14.40 -4.48 -18.27
CA GLY A 592 -13.76 -4.45 -19.59
C GLY A 592 -13.54 -3.06 -20.20
N TYR A 593 -14.17 -2.00 -19.66
CA TYR A 593 -13.97 -0.61 -20.14
C TYR A 593 -13.04 0.23 -19.26
N ARG A 594 -12.62 -0.29 -18.11
CA ARG A 594 -11.87 0.52 -17.15
C ARG A 594 -10.51 0.94 -17.69
N SER A 595 -9.80 0.03 -18.38
CA SER A 595 -8.53 0.34 -19.04
C SER A 595 -8.72 1.39 -20.15
N ASP A 596 -9.73 1.23 -21.01
CA ASP A 596 -10.07 2.20 -22.07
C ASP A 596 -10.42 3.60 -21.52
N LEU A 597 -11.19 3.67 -20.43
CA LEU A 597 -11.49 4.94 -19.76
C LEU A 597 -10.22 5.55 -19.18
N GLY A 598 -9.43 4.75 -18.47
CA GLY A 598 -8.17 5.18 -17.88
C GLY A 598 -7.22 5.78 -18.91
N ARG A 599 -7.03 5.09 -20.04
CA ARG A 599 -6.17 5.55 -21.15
C ARG A 599 -6.72 6.84 -21.74
N PHE A 600 -8.02 6.94 -21.96
CA PHE A 600 -8.65 8.20 -22.37
C PHE A 600 -8.38 9.35 -21.41
N LEU A 601 -8.48 9.13 -20.09
CA LEU A 601 -8.24 10.16 -19.08
C LEU A 601 -6.77 10.59 -19.05
N LEU A 602 -5.83 9.64 -19.16
CA LEU A 602 -4.40 9.91 -19.21
C LEU A 602 -4.02 10.71 -20.46
N ASP A 603 -4.48 10.27 -21.63
CA ASP A 603 -4.23 10.97 -22.90
C ASP A 603 -4.86 12.38 -22.88
N ALA A 604 -6.05 12.51 -22.28
CA ALA A 604 -6.71 13.78 -22.09
C ALA A 604 -5.94 14.72 -21.17
N LEU A 605 -5.40 14.22 -20.04
CA LEU A 605 -4.56 15.00 -19.12
C LEU A 605 -3.29 15.51 -19.82
N ALA A 606 -2.60 14.64 -20.55
CA ALA A 606 -1.44 15.02 -21.34
C ALA A 606 -1.80 16.10 -22.38
N THR A 607 -2.91 15.92 -23.09
CA THR A 607 -3.36 16.87 -24.12
C THR A 607 -3.72 18.24 -23.53
N VAL A 608 -4.45 18.30 -22.42
CA VAL A 608 -4.87 19.60 -21.86
C VAL A 608 -3.73 20.34 -21.17
N ALA A 609 -2.68 19.63 -20.73
CA ALA A 609 -1.47 20.23 -20.17
C ALA A 609 -0.67 21.02 -21.21
N GLU A 610 -0.82 20.69 -22.50
CA GLU A 610 -0.18 21.40 -23.62
C GLU A 610 -0.97 22.63 -24.10
N ALA A 611 -2.10 22.96 -23.48
CA ALA A 611 -2.95 24.07 -23.91
C ALA A 611 -2.23 25.43 -23.82
N GLU A 612 -2.47 26.28 -24.82
CA GLU A 612 -1.87 27.62 -24.86
C GLU A 612 -2.28 28.47 -23.64
N ALA A 613 -1.32 29.24 -23.11
CA ALA A 613 -1.57 30.11 -21.97
C ALA A 613 -2.73 31.08 -22.24
N GLY A 614 -3.69 31.13 -21.32
CA GLY A 614 -4.90 31.95 -21.45
C GLY A 614 -6.07 31.27 -22.19
N THR A 615 -5.88 30.04 -22.67
CA THR A 615 -6.96 29.21 -23.23
C THR A 615 -7.44 28.16 -22.22
N THR A 616 -8.64 27.62 -22.42
CA THR A 616 -9.16 26.49 -21.63
C THR A 616 -9.44 25.33 -22.56
N ALA A 617 -8.69 24.24 -22.40
CA ALA A 617 -8.87 23.03 -23.18
C ALA A 617 -9.74 22.03 -22.40
N TRP A 618 -10.59 21.31 -23.14
CA TRP A 618 -11.48 20.30 -22.59
C TRP A 618 -11.40 19.00 -23.38
N ARG A 619 -11.54 17.89 -22.66
CA ARG A 619 -11.84 16.57 -23.20
C ARG A 619 -12.96 15.98 -22.36
N MET A 620 -14.00 15.48 -23.01
CA MET A 620 -15.22 15.02 -22.33
C MET A 620 -15.73 13.73 -22.99
N ARG A 621 -16.26 12.82 -22.17
CA ARG A 621 -16.88 11.57 -22.62
C ARG A 621 -18.03 11.19 -21.69
N THR A 622 -19.13 10.69 -22.26
CA THR A 622 -20.25 10.11 -21.51
C THR A 622 -20.40 8.63 -21.80
N PHE A 623 -20.83 7.87 -20.80
CA PHE A 623 -21.13 6.45 -20.87
C PHE A 623 -22.58 6.20 -20.45
N SER A 624 -23.27 5.36 -21.20
CA SER A 624 -24.65 4.95 -20.94
C SER A 624 -24.77 3.45 -21.17
N ALA A 625 -25.20 2.71 -20.14
CA ALA A 625 -25.26 1.24 -20.15
C ALA A 625 -26.68 0.68 -20.35
N GLY A 626 -27.68 1.54 -20.59
CA GLY A 626 -29.09 1.16 -20.67
C GLY A 626 -30.02 2.34 -20.37
N PRO A 627 -31.32 2.26 -20.73
CA PRO A 627 -32.29 3.27 -20.33
C PRO A 627 -32.42 3.36 -18.80
N ASP A 628 -32.33 2.22 -18.09
CA ASP A 628 -32.55 2.15 -16.63
C ASP A 628 -31.24 2.16 -15.81
N ARG A 629 -30.10 2.55 -16.41
CA ARG A 629 -28.79 2.53 -15.74
C ARG A 629 -28.23 3.93 -15.55
N ASP A 630 -27.49 4.19 -14.48
CA ASP A 630 -26.88 5.50 -14.30
C ASP A 630 -25.96 5.88 -15.48
N GLN A 631 -25.95 7.17 -15.82
CA GLN A 631 -25.07 7.70 -16.84
C GLN A 631 -23.81 8.25 -16.17
N LEU A 632 -22.65 7.94 -16.74
CA LEU A 632 -21.37 8.40 -16.23
C LEU A 632 -20.76 9.42 -17.19
N GLY A 633 -20.28 10.54 -16.66
CA GLY A 633 -19.59 11.58 -17.42
C GLY A 633 -18.17 11.74 -16.90
N PHE A 634 -17.21 11.86 -17.81
CA PHE A 634 -15.81 12.07 -17.48
C PHE A 634 -15.27 13.23 -18.29
N ALA A 635 -14.70 14.21 -17.60
CA ALA A 635 -14.13 15.42 -18.19
C ALA A 635 -12.71 15.65 -17.69
N VAL A 636 -11.89 16.26 -18.55
CA VAL A 636 -10.57 16.78 -18.20
C VAL A 636 -10.48 18.22 -18.68
N CYS A 637 -10.01 19.12 -17.82
CA CYS A 637 -9.88 20.56 -18.09
C CYS A 637 -8.47 21.05 -17.78
N SER A 638 -7.94 21.97 -18.58
CA SER A 638 -6.60 22.55 -18.35
C SER A 638 -6.51 23.45 -17.10
N ALA A 639 -7.63 23.94 -16.56
CA ALA A 639 -7.65 24.82 -15.38
C ALA A 639 -8.90 24.68 -14.50
N LEU A 640 -8.71 24.74 -13.18
CA LEU A 640 -9.79 24.70 -12.20
C LEU A 640 -10.12 26.11 -11.72
N THR A 641 -11.30 26.59 -12.09
CA THR A 641 -11.85 27.89 -11.73
C THR A 641 -13.35 27.74 -11.47
N ASP A 642 -13.99 28.74 -10.86
CA ASP A 642 -15.45 28.71 -10.67
C ASP A 642 -16.20 28.67 -12.00
N ARG A 643 -15.63 29.30 -13.05
CA ARG A 643 -16.19 29.25 -14.40
C ARG A 643 -16.10 27.85 -15.01
N THR A 644 -14.99 27.15 -14.85
CA THR A 644 -14.83 25.79 -15.39
C THR A 644 -15.67 24.79 -14.59
N ARG A 645 -15.81 24.95 -13.27
CA ARG A 645 -16.78 24.18 -12.46
C ARG A 645 -18.22 24.38 -12.94
N ALA A 646 -18.64 25.62 -13.17
CA ALA A 646 -19.99 25.91 -13.68
C ALA A 646 -20.21 25.32 -15.08
N ALA A 647 -19.22 25.44 -15.98
CA ALA A 647 -19.29 24.85 -17.31
C ALA A 647 -19.39 23.32 -17.28
N PHE A 648 -18.66 22.66 -16.38
CA PHE A 648 -18.74 21.21 -16.19
C PHE A 648 -20.13 20.76 -15.68
N SER A 649 -20.69 21.48 -14.71
CA SER A 649 -22.05 21.22 -14.21
C SER A 649 -23.08 21.41 -15.32
N ALA A 650 -23.00 22.50 -16.09
CA ALA A 650 -23.87 22.76 -17.25
C ALA A 650 -23.77 21.67 -18.32
N TRP A 651 -22.56 21.19 -18.62
CA TRP A 651 -22.35 20.07 -19.54
C TRP A 651 -23.07 18.81 -19.05
N LEU A 652 -22.90 18.44 -17.78
CA LEU A 652 -23.55 17.24 -17.24
C LEU A 652 -25.08 17.38 -17.21
N GLN A 653 -25.60 18.55 -16.83
CA GLN A 653 -27.04 18.86 -16.87
C GLN A 653 -27.60 18.71 -18.28
N LEU A 654 -26.92 19.25 -19.30
CA LEU A 654 -27.31 19.10 -20.69
C LEU A 654 -27.38 17.61 -21.09
N ARG A 655 -26.34 16.81 -20.76
CA ARG A 655 -26.34 15.38 -21.12
C ARG A 655 -27.41 14.59 -20.37
N HIS A 656 -27.71 14.96 -19.12
CA HIS A 656 -28.78 14.34 -18.36
C HIS A 656 -30.17 14.70 -18.92
N HIS A 657 -30.39 15.96 -19.29
CA HIS A 657 -31.61 16.41 -19.93
C HIS A 657 -31.82 15.74 -21.30
N GLU A 658 -30.79 15.73 -22.16
CA GLU A 658 -30.85 15.07 -23.47
C GLU A 658 -31.22 13.59 -23.33
N ARG A 659 -30.76 12.91 -22.27
CA ARG A 659 -31.17 11.53 -21.94
C ARG A 659 -32.67 11.41 -21.65
N GLY A 660 -33.27 12.41 -21.01
CA GLY A 660 -34.70 12.46 -20.66
C GLY A 660 -35.64 12.49 -21.85
N GLU A 661 -35.16 12.86 -23.04
CA GLU A 661 -35.95 12.83 -24.28
C GLU A 661 -36.44 11.42 -24.66
N SER A 662 -35.74 10.38 -24.18
CA SER A 662 -36.01 8.98 -24.50
C SER A 662 -36.36 8.13 -23.28
N THR A 663 -36.26 8.67 -22.07
CA THR A 663 -36.35 7.88 -20.84
C THR A 663 -36.89 8.71 -19.68
N ASP A 664 -37.68 8.11 -18.80
CA ASP A 664 -38.16 8.77 -17.58
C ASP A 664 -36.99 9.02 -16.60
N LEU A 665 -36.67 10.30 -16.36
CA LEU A 665 -35.57 10.72 -15.49
C LEU A 665 -35.86 10.58 -14.00
N THR A 666 -37.12 10.35 -13.60
CA THR A 666 -37.59 10.45 -12.20
C THR A 666 -36.71 9.69 -11.19
N HIS A 667 -36.15 8.56 -11.60
CA HIS A 667 -35.31 7.70 -10.75
C HIS A 667 -33.87 7.51 -11.25
N LEU A 668 -33.47 8.27 -12.28
CA LEU A 668 -32.18 8.10 -12.92
C LEU A 668 -31.16 9.11 -12.40
N THR A 669 -29.91 8.67 -12.28
CA THR A 669 -28.81 9.53 -11.88
C THR A 669 -27.79 9.67 -13.00
N SER A 670 -27.16 10.85 -13.08
CA SER A 670 -25.96 11.09 -13.85
C SER A 670 -24.85 11.57 -12.94
N VAL A 671 -23.71 10.89 -13.00
CA VAL A 671 -22.53 11.20 -12.20
C VAL A 671 -21.41 11.64 -13.12
N GLY A 672 -20.93 12.86 -12.92
CA GLY A 672 -19.79 13.44 -13.62
C GLY A 672 -18.55 13.50 -12.73
N VAL A 673 -17.39 13.14 -13.28
CA VAL A 673 -16.07 13.40 -12.70
C VAL A 673 -15.26 14.31 -13.62
N LEU A 674 -14.67 15.36 -13.06
CA LEU A 674 -13.77 16.30 -13.72
C LEU A 674 -12.37 16.19 -13.12
N LEU A 675 -11.36 15.94 -13.95
CA LEU A 675 -9.96 15.99 -13.58
C LEU A 675 -9.31 17.29 -14.09
N THR A 676 -8.50 17.93 -13.25
CA THR A 676 -7.72 19.11 -13.66
C THR A 676 -6.26 18.93 -13.29
N PRO A 677 -5.29 19.00 -14.23
CA PRO A 677 -3.87 18.87 -13.92
C PRO A 677 -3.42 19.86 -12.85
N ARG A 678 -2.52 19.41 -11.97
CA ARG A 678 -1.82 20.29 -11.02
C ARG A 678 -0.38 20.51 -11.45
N THR A 679 0.15 21.69 -11.15
CA THR A 679 1.52 22.07 -11.48
C THR A 679 2.44 22.15 -10.26
N ASP A 680 1.93 21.85 -9.07
CA ASP A 680 2.66 21.97 -7.81
C ASP A 680 3.51 20.73 -7.47
N GLY A 681 3.41 19.68 -8.28
CA GLY A 681 4.21 18.47 -8.14
C GLY A 681 3.75 17.53 -7.03
N TYR A 682 2.71 17.84 -6.24
CA TYR A 682 2.25 16.99 -5.13
C TYR A 682 1.26 15.91 -5.56
N ARG A 683 0.43 16.21 -6.56
CA ARG A 683 -0.52 15.30 -7.19
C ARG A 683 -0.57 15.59 -8.67
N ASP A 684 -0.99 14.62 -9.45
CA ASP A 684 -1.10 14.77 -10.90
C ASP A 684 -2.33 15.61 -11.29
N TRP A 685 -3.42 15.53 -10.53
CA TRP A 685 -4.65 16.29 -10.77
C TRP A 685 -5.46 16.58 -9.49
N ASP A 686 -6.43 17.50 -9.63
CA ASP A 686 -7.57 17.66 -8.74
C ASP A 686 -8.80 16.94 -9.32
N THR A 687 -9.59 16.33 -8.44
CA THR A 687 -10.83 15.62 -8.80
C THR A 687 -12.05 16.41 -8.32
N THR A 688 -12.96 16.73 -9.22
CA THR A 688 -14.25 17.38 -8.92
C THR A 688 -15.39 16.45 -9.33
N VAL A 689 -16.40 16.29 -8.49
CA VAL A 689 -17.55 15.42 -8.77
C VAL A 689 -18.84 16.22 -8.77
N HIS A 690 -19.73 15.89 -9.69
CA HIS A 690 -21.08 16.43 -9.74
C HIS A 690 -22.07 15.30 -10.01
N ALA A 691 -23.20 15.29 -9.31
CA ALA A 691 -24.24 14.30 -9.50
C ALA A 691 -25.59 14.98 -9.62
N ILE A 692 -26.43 14.47 -10.54
CA ILE A 692 -27.76 14.99 -10.84
C ILE A 692 -28.70 13.79 -10.85
N SER A 693 -29.84 13.91 -10.16
CA SER A 693 -30.90 12.91 -10.18
C SER A 693 -32.23 13.58 -10.47
N GLY A 694 -33.07 12.95 -11.29
CA GLY A 694 -34.35 13.54 -11.69
C GLY A 694 -34.20 14.60 -12.80
N ASP A 695 -35.31 15.22 -13.17
CA ASP A 695 -35.31 16.29 -14.17
C ASP A 695 -34.48 17.50 -13.67
N PRO A 696 -33.48 17.97 -14.43
CA PRO A 696 -32.71 19.16 -14.06
C PRO A 696 -33.52 20.47 -14.18
N GLU A 697 -34.75 20.43 -14.71
CA GLU A 697 -35.66 21.58 -14.86
C GLU A 697 -35.04 22.74 -15.66
N LEU A 698 -34.23 22.43 -16.67
CA LEU A 698 -33.58 23.43 -17.53
C LEU A 698 -34.61 24.28 -18.25
N THR A 699 -34.43 25.60 -18.17
CA THR A 699 -35.23 26.54 -18.98
C THR A 699 -34.84 26.47 -20.45
N ASP A 700 -35.74 26.88 -21.36
CA ASP A 700 -35.46 26.93 -22.80
C ASP A 700 -34.23 27.81 -23.14
N ASP A 701 -33.97 28.86 -22.34
CA ASP A 701 -32.81 29.73 -22.50
C ASP A 701 -31.51 29.07 -22.06
N GLU A 702 -31.52 28.36 -20.92
CA GLU A 702 -30.36 27.58 -20.45
C GLU A 702 -30.05 26.44 -21.41
N LEU A 703 -31.07 25.70 -21.85
CA LEU A 703 -30.92 24.59 -22.79
C LEU A 703 -30.25 25.06 -24.10
N ARG A 704 -30.75 26.16 -24.69
CA ARG A 704 -30.14 26.77 -25.88
C ARG A 704 -28.69 27.19 -25.63
N THR A 705 -28.43 27.87 -24.51
CA THR A 705 -27.09 28.31 -24.15
C THR A 705 -26.12 27.14 -24.02
N TYR A 706 -26.53 26.06 -23.35
CA TYR A 706 -25.70 24.88 -23.17
C TYR A 706 -25.47 24.13 -24.49
N GLN A 707 -26.50 24.02 -25.33
CA GLN A 707 -26.38 23.42 -26.67
C GLN A 707 -25.40 24.21 -27.55
N ASP A 708 -25.49 25.54 -27.57
CA ASP A 708 -24.57 26.38 -28.35
C ASP A 708 -23.12 26.22 -27.87
N LEU A 709 -22.92 26.08 -26.56
CA LEU A 709 -21.61 25.92 -25.95
C LEU A 709 -20.97 24.54 -26.20
N PHE A 710 -21.75 23.46 -26.18
CA PHE A 710 -21.21 22.09 -26.18
C PHE A 710 -21.53 21.26 -27.43
N ASN A 711 -22.46 21.67 -28.29
CA ASN A 711 -22.88 20.91 -29.47
C ASN A 711 -22.49 21.57 -30.81
N THR A 712 -21.72 22.66 -30.83
CA THR A 712 -21.36 23.40 -32.05
C THR A 712 -20.37 22.64 -32.98
N PRO A 713 -20.47 22.81 -34.32
CA PRO A 713 -19.77 21.95 -35.30
C PRO A 713 -18.24 22.01 -35.29
N ASP A 714 -17.64 23.15 -34.93
CA ASP A 714 -16.17 23.30 -34.86
C ASP A 714 -15.54 22.41 -33.78
N ALA A 715 -16.28 22.10 -32.70
CA ALA A 715 -15.85 21.19 -31.65
C ALA A 715 -15.81 19.70 -32.10
N ARG A 716 -16.46 19.34 -33.22
CA ARG A 716 -16.52 17.95 -33.72
C ARG A 716 -15.39 17.60 -34.69
N GLN A 717 -14.72 18.57 -35.31
CA GLN A 717 -13.74 18.31 -36.37
C GLN A 717 -12.35 17.88 -35.86
N GLU A 718 -11.98 18.20 -34.62
CA GLU A 718 -10.70 17.76 -34.04
C GLU A 718 -10.73 16.30 -33.53
N GLN A 719 -11.90 15.76 -33.17
CA GLN A 719 -12.03 14.39 -32.67
C GLN A 719 -11.85 13.31 -33.76
N VAL A 720 -12.19 13.60 -35.02
CA VAL A 720 -12.16 12.62 -36.11
C VAL A 720 -10.76 12.47 -36.74
N ARG A 721 -9.85 13.45 -36.57
CA ARG A 721 -8.50 13.39 -37.17
C ARG A 721 -7.48 12.54 -36.40
N GLY A 722 -7.75 12.19 -35.15
CA GLY A 722 -6.80 11.44 -34.29
C GLY A 722 -6.88 9.91 -34.37
N GLN A 723 -7.87 9.33 -35.07
CA GLN A 723 -8.08 7.88 -35.13
C GLN A 723 -8.00 7.36 -36.57
N ARG A 724 -6.78 7.19 -37.08
CA ARG A 724 -6.50 6.20 -38.13
C ARG A 724 -5.24 5.42 -37.72
N PRO A 725 -5.38 4.18 -37.23
CA PRO A 725 -4.33 3.19 -37.40
C PRO A 725 -4.43 2.63 -38.83
N GLU A 726 -3.31 2.67 -39.56
CA GLU A 726 -3.16 1.86 -40.77
C GLU A 726 -3.07 0.39 -40.36
N SER A 727 -4.07 -0.41 -40.75
CA SER A 727 -4.02 -1.87 -40.68
C SER A 727 -3.27 -2.45 -41.88
N PRO A 728 -2.62 -3.61 -41.70
CA PRO A 728 -2.85 -4.76 -42.55
C PRO A 728 -3.90 -5.70 -41.93
#